data_AF-A0A6S7DN70-F1
#
_entry.id   AF-A0A6S7DN70-F1
#
_cell.length_a   1.000
_cell.length_b   1.000
_cell.length_c   1.000
_cell.angle_alpha   90.00
_cell.angle_beta   90.00
_cell.angle_gamma   90.00
#
_symmetry.space_group_name_H-M   'P 1'
#
loop_
_entity.id
_entity.type
_entity.pdbx_description
1 polymer ?
#
loop_
_entity_poly.entity_id
_entity_poly.type
_entity_poly.pdbx_seq_one_letter_code
_entity_poly.pdbx_strand_id
1 'polypeptide(L)'
;MKWQFWIDRGGTFTDIVARRPDGTTTTAKMLSENPEQYRDAAVAGIRKLLGIAPGQPVPAEQVECVKMGTTVATNALLERKGERTLLVTTRGFRDGLRIAYQNRPRLFDRNVLLPEMLYEAVVEADERVAADGQVIRALDEAALRRDMQAAYDRGIRTVAIVFLHAWHATDHEQRAARIAREIGFTQVSASHEVSPLIKYVSRGDTTVVDAYLSPILKRYVDQVAGELPGIRLMFMQSSGGLTDAHRFRGKDAILSGPAGGIVGMVRTSEQAGFDKIIGFDMGGTSTDVSHYAGEFEREFETQVAGVRMRAPMMSIHTVAAGGGSILHFDGARLRVGPDSAGANPGPACYRRGGPLAVTDCNVLLGKIQPDFFPKVFGPDANEPLDRDAVVQRFQAMADEVRAATGRDMTPEQLAEGFLEIAVGNMAEAIKRISVQRGHDVTEYALTVFGGAGGQHACLVADALGMTTVFAHPLGGVLSAYGMGLADQTDMRQKTVEKVLDAALMAELQGELDTLAEQAVGELRRQHVADSDIRVLRRLHLKYRGTDTALEVPYSDLEQARQDFEAAYRQRYSFLMPNRELVVETISVEATGGGERVTETPASRSRDGALAPRRTVRMYSGGAWRDTPLFVREDMAGGDRVAGPAIISEPNQTTVVEPGWQAELTPQDHFVIRRVEARPQRRAVGTQADPVMLEVFNNLFMSIAEQMGYRLQNTAYSVNIKERLDFSCAIFDAQARLIANAPHMPVHLGSMGESVRTVMNANAGRMQPGDAYVVNDPYHGGTHLPDVTVITPVFDRKGSEILFYVGSRGHHADIGGTTPGSMPPDSKTVEDEGVLFTNFQLVKGGEFREQAARDILGSGRWPARNPDQNIADMHAQIAANEKGVQELLRMCDHFGLDVVRAYMGHVQDNAEEAVRRVISVLKDGSYEYPLDNGAVIRVAVRVDQQARSAVVDFTGTSDQLDNNFNAPGAIAVAAVLYVFRTLVNDDIPLNDGCLVPLSIILPEGSMLRPNPPASVVAGNVETSMCIVNALYGALGVLAASQGTMNNFTFGNARHQYYETISGGTGAGPVRIDAAGPHDEGFAGTSVVQAHMTNSRLTDPEVLEFRFPVRLESYEIRHGSGGAGRYPGGNGGIRRIRFLEDMTAAILSNNRLHAPFGLAGGAPGAMGRNYVERADGSVEELGPQDSAQLHPGDVFVVETPGGGGYGAR
;
A
#
# COMPACT_ATOMS: atom_id res chain seq x y z
N MET A 1 -18.17 -43.56 -4.83
CA MET A 1 -17.52 -42.42 -5.49
C MET A 1 -16.04 -42.74 -5.64
N LYS A 2 -15.23 -41.94 -6.33
CA LYS A 2 -13.75 -42.08 -6.34
C LYS A 2 -13.16 -41.17 -5.26
N TRP A 3 -11.85 -41.27 -5.00
CA TRP A 3 -11.15 -40.33 -4.13
C TRP A 3 -11.05 -38.95 -4.76
N GLN A 4 -11.16 -37.91 -3.93
CA GLN A 4 -10.75 -36.56 -4.29
C GLN A 4 -9.68 -36.09 -3.32
N PHE A 5 -8.68 -35.36 -3.81
CA PHE A 5 -7.65 -34.75 -2.98
C PHE A 5 -7.64 -33.24 -3.14
N TRP A 6 -7.63 -32.53 -2.03
CA TRP A 6 -7.61 -31.07 -1.98
C TRP A 6 -6.39 -30.65 -1.17
N ILE A 7 -5.51 -29.83 -1.76
CA ILE A 7 -4.13 -29.69 -1.29
C ILE A 7 -3.69 -28.23 -1.29
N ASP A 8 -3.34 -27.72 -0.12
CA ASP A 8 -2.65 -26.44 0.00
C ASP A 8 -1.16 -26.65 0.24
N ARG A 9 -0.34 -26.28 -0.75
CA ARG A 9 1.12 -26.30 -0.60
C ARG A 9 1.61 -24.93 -0.09
N GLY A 10 1.61 -24.78 1.23
CA GLY A 10 2.17 -23.63 1.95
C GLY A 10 3.70 -23.64 2.03
N GLY A 11 4.27 -22.62 2.66
CA GLY A 11 5.73 -22.50 2.83
C GLY A 11 6.33 -23.49 3.84
N THR A 12 5.66 -23.69 4.98
CA THR A 12 6.14 -24.61 6.03
C THR A 12 5.60 -26.03 5.87
N PHE A 13 4.28 -26.15 5.69
CA PHE A 13 3.59 -27.43 5.59
C PHE A 13 2.75 -27.49 4.31
N THR A 14 2.62 -28.70 3.79
CA THR A 14 1.64 -29.06 2.77
C THR A 14 0.48 -29.75 3.47
N ASP A 15 -0.68 -29.12 3.38
CA ASP A 15 -1.91 -29.54 4.02
C ASP A 15 -2.79 -30.26 3.01
N ILE A 16 -3.23 -31.47 3.35
CA ILE A 16 -4.00 -32.34 2.45
C ILE A 16 -5.29 -32.73 3.14
N VAL A 17 -6.40 -32.48 2.44
CA VAL A 17 -7.73 -33.01 2.76
C VAL A 17 -8.12 -33.97 1.65
N ALA A 18 -8.46 -35.20 2.00
CA ALA A 18 -8.91 -36.20 1.05
C ALA A 18 -10.34 -36.62 1.36
N ARG A 19 -11.21 -36.60 0.34
CA ARG A 19 -12.56 -37.16 0.42
C ARG A 19 -12.52 -38.59 -0.09
N ARG A 20 -12.94 -39.51 0.77
CA ARG A 20 -13.00 -40.94 0.49
C ARG A 20 -14.19 -41.28 -0.42
N PRO A 21 -14.15 -42.44 -1.11
CA PRO A 21 -15.28 -42.99 -1.87
C PRO A 21 -16.62 -43.08 -1.14
N ASP A 22 -16.60 -43.17 0.20
CA ASP A 22 -17.75 -43.24 1.10
C ASP A 22 -18.28 -41.86 1.53
N GLY A 23 -17.62 -40.77 1.11
CA GLY A 23 -17.99 -39.40 1.41
C GLY A 23 -17.29 -38.80 2.63
N THR A 24 -16.60 -39.60 3.46
CA THR A 24 -15.88 -39.10 4.64
C THR A 24 -14.59 -38.37 4.27
N THR A 25 -14.13 -37.47 5.14
CA THR A 25 -12.87 -36.72 4.95
C THR A 25 -11.77 -37.25 5.86
N THR A 26 -10.53 -37.20 5.39
CA THR A 26 -9.31 -37.51 6.16
C THR A 26 -8.24 -36.48 5.83
N THR A 27 -7.31 -36.23 6.75
CA THR A 27 -6.28 -35.21 6.58
C THR A 27 -4.87 -35.79 6.67
N ALA A 28 -3.90 -35.11 6.06
CA ALA A 28 -2.49 -35.35 6.25
C ALA A 28 -1.72 -34.02 6.21
N LYS A 29 -0.68 -33.91 7.04
CA LYS A 29 0.22 -32.76 7.08
C LYS A 29 1.64 -33.24 6.81
N MET A 30 2.27 -32.65 5.81
CA MET A 30 3.63 -33.00 5.35
C MET A 30 4.49 -31.75 5.42
N LEU A 31 5.80 -31.86 5.65
CA LEU A 31 6.71 -30.72 5.47
C LEU A 31 6.76 -30.35 3.99
N SER A 32 6.61 -29.07 3.66
CA SER A 32 6.58 -28.64 2.25
C SER A 32 7.88 -28.92 1.51
N GLU A 33 9.01 -28.90 2.22
CA GLU A 33 10.32 -29.27 1.71
C GLU A 33 10.97 -30.31 2.63
N ASN A 34 11.16 -31.52 2.10
CA ASN A 34 11.90 -32.59 2.77
C ASN A 34 12.55 -33.51 1.70
N PRO A 35 13.58 -33.02 0.99
CA PRO A 35 14.14 -33.71 -0.17
C PRO A 35 14.77 -35.07 0.17
N GLU A 36 15.11 -35.29 1.44
CA GLU A 36 15.62 -36.57 1.96
C GLU A 36 14.54 -37.66 1.98
N GLN A 37 13.25 -37.28 2.00
CA GLN A 37 12.12 -38.21 2.14
C GLN A 37 11.26 -38.32 0.87
N TYR A 38 11.05 -37.22 0.14
CA TYR A 38 10.20 -37.21 -1.05
C TYR A 38 10.53 -36.04 -1.99
N ARG A 39 10.22 -36.23 -3.29
CA ARG A 39 10.41 -35.20 -4.34
C ARG A 39 9.35 -34.11 -4.31
N ASP A 40 8.10 -34.46 -3.99
CA ASP A 40 6.98 -33.52 -3.85
C ASP A 40 6.05 -33.98 -2.72
N ALA A 41 5.71 -33.06 -1.82
CA ALA A 41 4.92 -33.34 -0.62
C ALA A 41 3.46 -33.70 -0.94
N ALA A 42 2.87 -33.09 -1.97
CA ALA A 42 1.47 -33.33 -2.36
C ALA A 42 1.30 -34.77 -2.88
N VAL A 43 2.16 -35.18 -3.82
CA VAL A 43 2.14 -36.55 -4.36
C VAL A 43 2.47 -37.58 -3.28
N ALA A 44 3.46 -37.30 -2.41
CA ALA A 44 3.80 -38.19 -1.30
C ALA A 44 2.63 -38.37 -0.32
N GLY A 45 1.91 -37.30 0.00
CA GLY A 45 0.73 -37.37 0.86
C GLY A 45 -0.45 -38.11 0.21
N ILE A 46 -0.69 -37.94 -1.10
CA ILE A 46 -1.66 -38.75 -1.86
C ILE A 46 -1.32 -40.24 -1.73
N ARG A 47 -0.06 -40.62 -1.99
CA ARG A 47 0.40 -42.01 -1.85
C ARG A 47 0.20 -42.54 -0.42
N LYS A 48 0.56 -41.75 0.58
CA LYS A 48 0.40 -42.09 2.01
C LYS A 48 -1.07 -42.38 2.35
N LEU A 49 -2.00 -41.56 1.89
CA LEU A 49 -3.43 -41.73 2.16
C LEU A 49 -4.06 -42.89 1.40
N LEU A 50 -3.54 -43.23 0.21
CA LEU A 50 -3.94 -44.40 -0.56
C LEU A 50 -3.25 -45.71 -0.10
N GLY A 51 -2.27 -45.63 0.81
CA GLY A 51 -1.47 -46.79 1.21
C GLY A 51 -0.51 -47.30 0.12
N ILE A 52 -0.11 -46.43 -0.81
CA ILE A 52 0.77 -46.76 -1.93
C ILE A 52 2.23 -46.57 -1.51
N ALA A 53 3.09 -47.51 -1.87
CA ALA A 53 4.53 -47.43 -1.59
C ALA A 53 5.20 -46.26 -2.33
N PRO A 54 6.28 -45.66 -1.77
CA PRO A 54 7.04 -44.62 -2.46
C PRO A 54 7.47 -45.04 -3.87
N GLY A 55 7.29 -44.15 -4.85
CA GLY A 55 7.68 -44.37 -6.25
C GLY A 55 6.72 -45.21 -7.10
N GLN A 56 5.66 -45.80 -6.52
CA GLN A 56 4.62 -46.45 -7.32
C GLN A 56 3.63 -45.43 -7.94
N PRO A 57 3.08 -45.73 -9.14
CA PRO A 57 2.14 -44.84 -9.81
C PRO A 57 0.80 -44.76 -9.05
N VAL A 58 0.17 -43.58 -9.07
CA VAL A 58 -1.17 -43.38 -8.49
C VAL A 58 -2.22 -43.87 -9.50
N PRO A 59 -3.13 -44.78 -9.12
CA PRO A 59 -4.13 -45.35 -10.03
C PRO A 59 -5.25 -44.35 -10.37
N ALA A 60 -5.32 -43.90 -11.62
CA ALA A 60 -6.29 -42.90 -12.10
C ALA A 60 -7.75 -43.36 -11.99
N GLU A 61 -8.00 -44.67 -12.00
CA GLU A 61 -9.32 -45.24 -11.79
C GLU A 61 -9.83 -45.04 -10.36
N GLN A 62 -8.95 -44.81 -9.38
CA GLN A 62 -9.33 -44.59 -7.98
C GLN A 62 -9.48 -43.12 -7.61
N VAL A 63 -8.92 -42.20 -8.41
CA VAL A 63 -8.89 -40.76 -8.12
C VAL A 63 -9.72 -40.01 -9.17
N GLU A 64 -10.71 -39.26 -8.72
CA GLU A 64 -11.53 -38.40 -9.59
C GLU A 64 -10.76 -37.16 -10.01
N CYS A 65 -10.23 -36.42 -9.03
CA CYS A 65 -9.49 -35.20 -9.26
C CYS A 65 -8.58 -34.82 -8.09
N VAL A 66 -7.61 -33.97 -8.40
CA VAL A 66 -6.74 -33.28 -7.45
C VAL A 66 -6.96 -31.79 -7.64
N LYS A 67 -7.33 -31.09 -6.57
CA LYS A 67 -7.50 -29.64 -6.51
C LYS A 67 -6.41 -29.06 -5.63
N MET A 68 -5.66 -28.08 -6.11
CA MET A 68 -4.50 -27.60 -5.35
C MET A 68 -4.24 -26.10 -5.45
N GLY A 69 -3.75 -25.51 -4.38
CA GLY A 69 -3.16 -24.18 -4.35
C GLY A 69 -1.66 -24.28 -4.10
N THR A 70 -0.92 -23.27 -4.51
CA THR A 70 0.53 -23.30 -4.38
C THR A 70 1.13 -21.93 -4.11
N THR A 71 2.11 -21.91 -3.22
CA THR A 71 2.93 -20.73 -2.93
C THR A 71 4.13 -20.58 -3.87
N VAL A 72 4.32 -21.48 -4.85
CA VAL A 72 5.49 -21.48 -5.75
C VAL A 72 5.68 -20.15 -6.50
N ALA A 73 4.61 -19.57 -7.06
CA ALA A 73 4.69 -18.28 -7.75
C ALA A 73 5.03 -17.14 -6.76
N THR A 74 4.34 -17.10 -5.62
CA THR A 74 4.57 -16.08 -4.58
C THR A 74 6.01 -16.14 -4.07
N ASN A 75 6.54 -17.32 -3.78
CA ASN A 75 7.91 -17.50 -3.30
C ASN A 75 8.94 -17.17 -4.40
N ALA A 76 8.71 -17.59 -5.65
CA ALA A 76 9.59 -17.24 -6.76
C ALA A 76 9.64 -15.71 -7.00
N LEU A 77 8.52 -15.01 -6.78
CA LEU A 77 8.46 -13.56 -6.87
C LEU A 77 9.21 -12.88 -5.72
N LEU A 78 8.99 -13.34 -4.48
CA LEU A 78 9.64 -12.82 -3.26
C LEU A 78 11.16 -13.06 -3.27
N GLU A 79 11.58 -14.25 -3.66
CA GLU A 79 13.00 -14.66 -3.70
C GLU A 79 13.72 -14.24 -4.99
N ARG A 80 13.01 -13.59 -5.93
CA ARG A 80 13.53 -13.21 -7.25
C ARG A 80 14.13 -14.39 -8.03
N LYS A 81 13.46 -15.54 -7.99
CA LYS A 81 13.86 -16.78 -8.68
C LYS A 81 12.99 -17.10 -9.90
N GLY A 82 12.60 -16.08 -10.66
CA GLY A 82 11.84 -16.20 -11.92
C GLY A 82 12.68 -16.61 -13.11
N GLU A 83 12.06 -16.61 -14.30
CA GLU A 83 12.79 -16.74 -15.55
C GLU A 83 13.40 -15.42 -16.03
N ARG A 84 14.59 -15.52 -16.64
CA ARG A 84 15.23 -14.40 -17.33
C ARG A 84 14.31 -13.87 -18.44
N THR A 85 13.83 -12.64 -18.28
CA THR A 85 12.75 -12.07 -19.11
C THR A 85 13.21 -10.87 -19.93
N LEU A 86 12.86 -10.85 -21.22
CA LEU A 86 13.00 -9.70 -22.11
C LEU A 86 11.74 -8.82 -22.04
N LEU A 87 11.89 -7.51 -21.93
CA LEU A 87 10.81 -6.55 -22.18
C LEU A 87 10.93 -6.02 -23.61
N VAL A 88 9.85 -6.08 -24.38
CA VAL A 88 9.72 -5.39 -25.67
C VAL A 88 8.69 -4.29 -25.50
N THR A 89 9.08 -3.04 -25.76
CA THR A 89 8.21 -1.87 -25.57
C THR A 89 8.34 -0.86 -26.70
N THR A 90 7.44 0.12 -26.75
CA THR A 90 7.46 1.25 -27.67
C THR A 90 8.75 2.06 -27.51
N ARG A 91 9.38 2.47 -28.62
CA ARG A 91 10.56 3.36 -28.60
C ARG A 91 10.29 4.64 -27.81
N GLY A 92 11.26 5.02 -26.98
CA GLY A 92 11.18 6.14 -26.03
C GLY A 92 10.70 5.73 -24.64
N PHE A 93 10.34 4.45 -24.44
CA PHE A 93 9.79 3.94 -23.18
C PHE A 93 10.61 2.81 -22.58
N ARG A 94 11.88 2.68 -22.99
CA ARG A 94 12.87 1.74 -22.41
C ARG A 94 12.87 1.72 -20.88
N ASP A 95 12.84 2.91 -20.28
CA ASP A 95 12.90 3.09 -18.82
C ASP A 95 11.50 3.24 -18.20
N GLY A 96 10.43 3.17 -19.00
CA GLY A 96 9.08 3.52 -18.59
C GLY A 96 8.58 2.74 -17.38
N LEU A 97 8.85 1.43 -17.30
CA LEU A 97 8.47 0.61 -16.13
C LEU A 97 9.42 0.78 -14.93
N ARG A 98 10.69 1.13 -15.19
CA ARG A 98 11.66 1.43 -14.12
C ARG A 98 11.33 2.76 -13.44
N ILE A 99 11.00 3.78 -14.23
CA ILE A 99 10.64 5.09 -13.71
C ILE A 99 9.23 5.01 -13.13
N ALA A 100 8.32 4.39 -13.88
CA ALA A 100 6.93 4.21 -13.54
C ALA A 100 6.26 5.51 -13.09
N TYR A 101 5.93 5.61 -11.80
CA TYR A 101 5.29 6.76 -11.20
C TYR A 101 6.25 7.68 -10.47
N GLN A 102 7.57 7.55 -10.63
CA GLN A 102 8.67 8.36 -10.06
C GLN A 102 8.71 8.53 -8.53
N ASN A 103 7.72 8.06 -7.78
CA ASN A 103 7.64 8.25 -6.34
C ASN A 103 8.61 7.31 -5.60
N ARG A 104 9.20 7.80 -4.50
CA ARG A 104 9.99 6.97 -3.59
C ARG A 104 9.08 6.12 -2.69
N PRO A 105 9.48 4.87 -2.36
CA PRO A 105 8.72 4.01 -1.46
C PRO A 105 8.66 4.51 -0.01
N ARG A 106 9.77 5.07 0.50
CA ARG A 106 9.88 5.61 1.86
C ARG A 106 10.37 7.05 1.83
N LEU A 107 9.60 7.98 2.41
CA LEU A 107 9.80 9.42 2.26
C LEU A 107 11.07 9.95 2.95
N PHE A 108 11.42 9.39 4.11
CA PHE A 108 12.48 9.91 4.97
C PHE A 108 13.82 9.19 4.79
N ASP A 109 13.88 8.21 3.88
CA ASP A 109 15.12 7.53 3.54
C ASP A 109 16.07 8.48 2.78
N ARG A 110 17.32 8.53 3.24
CA ARG A 110 18.42 9.16 2.49
C ARG A 110 18.86 8.32 1.30
N ASN A 111 18.93 7.00 1.50
CA ASN A 111 19.24 6.03 0.46
C ASN A 111 17.94 5.47 -0.12
N VAL A 112 17.49 6.04 -1.24
CA VAL A 112 16.22 5.64 -1.86
C VAL A 112 16.40 4.33 -2.62
N LEU A 113 15.89 3.23 -2.07
CA LEU A 113 15.92 1.92 -2.72
C LEU A 113 14.60 1.68 -3.48
N LEU A 114 14.71 1.48 -4.80
CA LEU A 114 13.58 1.07 -5.63
C LEU A 114 13.48 -0.46 -5.68
N PRO A 115 12.27 -1.02 -5.86
CA PRO A 115 12.12 -2.45 -6.14
C PRO A 115 12.94 -2.87 -7.36
N GLU A 116 13.53 -4.06 -7.29
CA GLU A 116 14.24 -4.67 -8.41
C GLU A 116 13.28 -4.97 -9.58
N MET A 117 13.74 -4.72 -10.80
CA MET A 117 12.96 -5.03 -12.01
C MET A 117 13.01 -6.54 -12.31
N LEU A 118 11.88 -7.09 -12.77
CA LEU A 118 11.77 -8.51 -13.10
C LEU A 118 12.30 -8.88 -14.50
N TYR A 119 12.54 -7.89 -15.37
CA TYR A 119 13.13 -8.10 -16.68
C TYR A 119 14.63 -7.81 -16.64
N GLU A 120 15.40 -8.51 -17.48
CA GLU A 120 16.85 -8.40 -17.57
C GLU A 120 17.30 -7.44 -18.68
N ALA A 121 16.54 -7.36 -19.77
CA ALA A 121 16.86 -6.55 -20.94
C ALA A 121 15.61 -5.92 -21.54
N VAL A 122 15.81 -4.82 -22.27
CA VAL A 122 14.74 -4.10 -22.98
C VAL A 122 15.09 -3.96 -24.46
N VAL A 123 14.11 -4.25 -25.33
CA VAL A 123 14.13 -3.95 -26.77
C VAL A 123 13.04 -2.93 -27.05
N GLU A 124 13.41 -1.85 -27.72
CA GLU A 124 12.49 -0.82 -28.17
C GLU A 124 12.07 -1.08 -29.60
N ALA A 125 10.82 -1.46 -29.77
CA ALA A 125 10.21 -1.61 -31.07
C ALA A 125 9.94 -0.22 -31.68
N ASP A 126 10.10 -0.12 -32.99
CA ASP A 126 9.92 1.12 -33.71
C ASP A 126 8.49 1.22 -34.25
N GLU A 127 7.54 1.50 -33.35
CA GLU A 127 6.11 1.64 -33.64
C GLU A 127 5.47 2.75 -32.81
N ARG A 128 4.28 3.22 -33.19
CA ARG A 128 3.47 4.10 -32.35
C ARG A 128 2.00 4.11 -32.76
N VAL A 129 1.13 3.98 -31.77
CA VAL A 129 -0.33 4.20 -31.91
C VAL A 129 -0.73 5.37 -31.01
N ALA A 130 -1.70 6.17 -31.44
CA ALA A 130 -2.32 7.23 -30.65
C ALA A 130 -3.46 6.70 -29.75
N ALA A 131 -3.91 7.52 -28.80
CA ALA A 131 -4.95 7.17 -27.84
C ALA A 131 -6.32 6.83 -28.48
N ASP A 132 -6.60 7.38 -29.67
CA ASP A 132 -7.79 7.09 -30.47
C ASP A 132 -7.66 5.84 -31.37
N GLY A 133 -6.50 5.16 -31.33
CA GLY A 133 -6.20 3.99 -32.15
C GLY A 133 -5.55 4.30 -33.50
N GLN A 134 -5.31 5.56 -33.86
CA GLN A 134 -4.63 5.90 -35.11
C GLN A 134 -3.16 5.43 -35.08
N VAL A 135 -2.72 4.73 -36.13
CA VAL A 135 -1.32 4.36 -36.32
C VAL A 135 -0.52 5.61 -36.70
N ILE A 136 0.36 6.05 -35.81
CA ILE A 136 1.29 7.18 -36.01
C ILE A 136 2.57 6.69 -36.67
N ARG A 137 3.05 5.51 -36.27
CA ARG A 137 4.21 4.85 -36.87
C ARG A 137 3.96 3.35 -36.95
N ALA A 138 4.06 2.80 -38.17
CA ALA A 138 3.94 1.36 -38.39
C ALA A 138 5.11 0.60 -37.75
N LEU A 139 4.84 -0.61 -37.26
CA LEU A 139 5.85 -1.49 -36.67
C LEU A 139 6.93 -1.91 -37.68
N ASP A 140 8.20 -1.63 -37.37
CA ASP A 140 9.35 -2.21 -38.08
C ASP A 140 9.62 -3.65 -37.62
N GLU A 141 8.96 -4.61 -38.27
CA GLU A 141 9.06 -6.04 -37.96
C GLU A 141 10.48 -6.60 -38.20
N ALA A 142 11.24 -6.06 -39.16
CA ALA A 142 12.56 -6.56 -39.51
C ALA A 142 13.60 -6.18 -38.45
N ALA A 143 13.58 -4.91 -38.01
CA ALA A 143 14.40 -4.45 -36.89
C ALA A 143 14.05 -5.19 -35.60
N LEU A 144 12.75 -5.29 -35.29
CA LEU A 144 12.29 -5.98 -34.08
C LEU A 144 12.76 -7.44 -34.05
N ARG A 145 12.62 -8.18 -35.17
CA ARG A 145 13.08 -9.57 -35.24
C ARG A 145 14.57 -9.70 -34.94
N ARG A 146 15.40 -8.86 -35.56
CA ARG A 146 16.86 -8.88 -35.34
C ARG A 146 17.20 -8.65 -33.87
N ASP A 147 16.57 -7.66 -33.23
CA ASP A 147 16.90 -7.26 -31.87
C ASP A 147 16.37 -8.29 -30.84
N MET A 148 15.20 -8.89 -31.10
CA MET A 148 14.69 -10.02 -30.31
C MET A 148 15.54 -11.29 -30.49
N GLN A 149 16.01 -11.58 -31.72
CA GLN A 149 16.91 -12.70 -31.98
C GLN A 149 18.22 -12.54 -31.20
N ALA A 150 18.80 -11.34 -31.17
CA ALA A 150 20.00 -11.08 -30.40
C ALA A 150 19.81 -11.31 -28.88
N ALA A 151 18.63 -10.99 -28.33
CA ALA A 151 18.30 -11.30 -26.94
C ALA A 151 18.13 -12.81 -26.72
N TYR A 152 17.48 -13.50 -27.67
CA TYR A 152 17.35 -14.95 -27.65
C TYR A 152 18.71 -15.65 -27.69
N ASP A 153 19.63 -15.20 -28.54
CA ASP A 153 20.96 -15.80 -28.66
C ASP A 153 21.80 -15.65 -27.39
N ARG A 154 21.50 -14.65 -26.53
CA ARG A 154 22.08 -14.49 -25.17
C ARG A 154 21.45 -15.42 -24.10
N GLY A 155 20.53 -16.29 -24.49
CA GLY A 155 19.90 -17.28 -23.61
C GLY A 155 18.60 -16.83 -22.94
N ILE A 156 18.05 -15.66 -23.29
CA ILE A 156 16.73 -15.24 -22.80
C ILE A 156 15.65 -16.04 -23.54
N ARG A 157 14.69 -16.62 -22.81
CA ARG A 157 13.66 -17.51 -23.38
C ARG A 157 12.23 -17.07 -23.13
N THR A 158 12.04 -16.04 -22.32
CA THR A 158 10.73 -15.46 -22.03
C THR A 158 10.70 -14.00 -22.47
N VAL A 159 9.54 -13.54 -22.92
CA VAL A 159 9.35 -12.15 -23.37
C VAL A 159 7.99 -11.60 -22.94
N ALA A 160 8.01 -10.39 -22.40
CA ALA A 160 6.86 -9.54 -22.17
C ALA A 160 6.82 -8.45 -23.25
N ILE A 161 5.67 -8.26 -23.90
CA ILE A 161 5.48 -7.28 -24.97
C ILE A 161 4.43 -6.27 -24.50
N VAL A 162 4.81 -5.00 -24.44
CA VAL A 162 4.00 -3.92 -23.86
C VAL A 162 4.10 -2.67 -24.75
N PHE A 163 3.10 -2.43 -25.60
CA PHE A 163 3.03 -1.22 -26.42
C PHE A 163 2.02 -0.22 -25.86
N LEU A 164 2.26 1.07 -26.10
CA LEU A 164 1.30 2.13 -25.75
C LEU A 164 0.00 1.99 -26.54
N HIS A 165 -1.11 2.17 -25.84
CA HIS A 165 -2.49 2.04 -26.30
C HIS A 165 -2.88 0.66 -26.85
N ALA A 166 -2.07 -0.37 -26.56
CA ALA A 166 -2.36 -1.74 -26.97
C ALA A 166 -3.62 -2.34 -26.33
N TRP A 167 -4.14 -1.74 -25.24
CA TRP A 167 -5.43 -2.10 -24.65
C TRP A 167 -6.61 -1.83 -25.61
N HIS A 168 -6.43 -0.89 -26.55
CA HIS A 168 -7.42 -0.51 -27.56
C HIS A 168 -7.00 -0.98 -28.96
N ALA A 169 -5.74 -0.75 -29.36
CA ALA A 169 -5.21 -1.07 -30.69
C ALA A 169 -4.14 -2.20 -30.62
N THR A 170 -4.59 -3.44 -30.76
CA THR A 170 -3.78 -4.65 -30.45
C THR A 170 -2.85 -5.13 -31.57
N ASP A 171 -3.02 -4.65 -32.81
CA ASP A 171 -2.45 -5.28 -34.01
C ASP A 171 -0.90 -5.34 -34.00
N HIS A 172 -0.23 -4.30 -33.50
CA HIS A 172 1.23 -4.29 -33.38
C HIS A 172 1.75 -5.32 -32.36
N GLU A 173 1.11 -5.46 -31.19
CA GLU A 173 1.51 -6.47 -30.22
C GLU A 173 1.28 -7.89 -30.74
N GLN A 174 0.20 -8.13 -31.48
CA GLN A 174 -0.07 -9.44 -32.10
C GLN A 174 1.04 -9.84 -33.08
N ARG A 175 1.53 -8.89 -33.89
CA ARG A 175 2.64 -9.11 -34.82
C ARG A 175 3.96 -9.34 -34.08
N ALA A 176 4.26 -8.54 -33.05
CA ALA A 176 5.44 -8.74 -32.20
C ALA A 176 5.42 -10.11 -31.50
N ALA A 177 4.26 -10.54 -30.98
CA ALA A 177 4.10 -11.86 -30.37
C ALA A 177 4.30 -13.00 -31.38
N ARG A 178 3.86 -12.83 -32.63
CA ARG A 178 4.12 -13.79 -33.71
C ARG A 178 5.62 -13.93 -33.98
N ILE A 179 6.34 -12.81 -34.11
CA ILE A 179 7.79 -12.78 -34.32
C ILE A 179 8.51 -13.50 -33.17
N ALA A 180 8.13 -13.23 -31.92
CA ALA A 180 8.68 -13.89 -30.75
C ALA A 180 8.52 -15.43 -30.80
N ARG A 181 7.33 -15.90 -31.15
CA ARG A 181 7.03 -17.34 -31.27
C ARG A 181 7.86 -17.99 -32.40
N GLU A 182 8.03 -17.30 -33.52
CA GLU A 182 8.85 -17.78 -34.65
C GLU A 182 10.34 -17.85 -34.33
N ILE A 183 10.87 -16.94 -33.50
CA ILE A 183 12.25 -17.00 -33.00
C ILE A 183 12.45 -18.20 -32.06
N GLY A 184 11.41 -18.61 -31.33
CA GLY A 184 11.43 -19.75 -30.43
C GLY A 184 11.43 -19.40 -28.95
N PHE A 185 10.98 -18.20 -28.56
CA PHE A 185 10.71 -17.88 -27.15
C PHE A 185 9.69 -18.86 -26.58
N THR A 186 9.99 -19.46 -25.42
CA THR A 186 9.16 -20.51 -24.80
C THR A 186 7.97 -19.95 -24.03
N GLN A 187 8.02 -18.67 -23.67
CA GLN A 187 6.92 -17.92 -23.05
C GLN A 187 6.82 -16.54 -23.72
N VAL A 188 5.64 -16.20 -24.19
CA VAL A 188 5.33 -14.91 -24.82
C VAL A 188 4.07 -14.36 -24.17
N SER A 189 4.22 -13.27 -23.42
CA SER A 189 3.12 -12.57 -22.76
C SER A 189 2.92 -11.20 -23.42
N ALA A 190 1.84 -11.03 -24.18
CA ALA A 190 1.47 -9.76 -24.80
C ALA A 190 0.47 -9.02 -23.92
N SER A 191 0.66 -7.71 -23.73
CA SER A 191 -0.06 -6.97 -22.70
C SER A 191 -1.56 -6.90 -22.93
N HIS A 192 -2.01 -6.82 -24.19
CA HIS A 192 -3.44 -6.88 -24.53
C HIS A 192 -4.09 -8.24 -24.28
N GLU A 193 -3.33 -9.34 -24.19
CA GLU A 193 -3.85 -10.67 -23.84
C GLU A 193 -3.86 -10.88 -22.31
N VAL A 194 -2.91 -10.26 -21.61
CA VAL A 194 -2.67 -10.47 -20.17
C VAL A 194 -3.52 -9.54 -19.30
N SER A 195 -3.58 -8.25 -19.65
CA SER A 195 -4.32 -7.23 -18.92
C SER A 195 -4.85 -6.17 -19.91
N PRO A 196 -6.02 -6.40 -20.56
CA PRO A 196 -6.57 -5.57 -21.64
C PRO A 196 -7.20 -4.25 -21.13
N LEU A 197 -6.51 -3.56 -20.23
CA LEU A 197 -7.00 -2.35 -19.57
C LEU A 197 -6.01 -1.19 -19.78
N ILE A 198 -6.52 0.05 -19.79
CA ILE A 198 -5.71 1.27 -19.85
C ILE A 198 -4.74 1.36 -18.66
N LYS A 199 -3.68 2.18 -18.79
CA LYS A 199 -2.53 2.41 -17.90
C LYS A 199 -1.32 1.56 -18.29
N TYR A 200 -0.37 2.19 -18.96
CA TYR A 200 0.86 1.55 -19.46
C TYR A 200 1.69 0.90 -18.35
N VAL A 201 1.84 1.58 -17.21
CA VAL A 201 2.71 1.09 -16.12
C VAL A 201 2.13 -0.17 -15.48
N SER A 202 0.88 -0.11 -14.99
CA SER A 202 0.24 -1.26 -14.34
C SER A 202 0.02 -2.43 -15.28
N ARG A 203 -0.37 -2.17 -16.54
CA ARG A 203 -0.49 -3.21 -17.57
C ARG A 203 0.87 -3.84 -17.87
N GLY A 204 1.91 -3.01 -18.00
CA GLY A 204 3.27 -3.47 -18.27
C GLY A 204 3.83 -4.35 -17.17
N ASP A 205 3.76 -3.92 -15.91
CA ASP A 205 4.25 -4.73 -14.78
C ASP A 205 3.53 -6.07 -14.66
N THR A 206 2.20 -6.09 -14.87
CA THR A 206 1.41 -7.34 -14.88
C THR A 206 1.87 -8.30 -15.97
N THR A 207 2.19 -7.76 -17.15
CA THR A 207 2.66 -8.54 -18.30
C THR A 207 4.05 -9.11 -18.04
N VAL A 208 4.92 -8.35 -17.40
CA VAL A 208 6.25 -8.82 -16.99
C VAL A 208 6.14 -9.91 -15.92
N VAL A 209 5.30 -9.73 -14.90
CA VAL A 209 5.03 -10.75 -13.86
C VAL A 209 4.57 -12.06 -14.49
N ASP A 210 3.64 -11.99 -15.44
CA ASP A 210 3.15 -13.17 -16.14
C ASP A 210 4.26 -13.89 -16.91
N ALA A 211 5.07 -13.15 -17.69
CA ALA A 211 6.20 -13.73 -18.43
C ALA A 211 7.27 -14.34 -17.52
N TYR A 212 7.53 -13.71 -16.36
CA TYR A 212 8.54 -14.07 -15.39
C TYR A 212 8.18 -15.35 -14.61
N LEU A 213 6.90 -15.52 -14.24
CA LEU A 213 6.44 -16.59 -13.35
C LEU A 213 5.82 -17.80 -14.08
N SER A 214 5.16 -17.59 -15.23
CA SER A 214 4.43 -18.67 -15.91
C SER A 214 5.27 -19.92 -16.21
N PRO A 215 6.56 -19.83 -16.63
CA PRO A 215 7.35 -21.03 -16.91
C PRO A 215 7.68 -21.85 -15.66
N ILE A 216 7.84 -21.21 -14.50
CA ILE A 216 8.09 -21.90 -13.22
C ILE A 216 6.86 -22.70 -12.83
N LEU A 217 5.69 -22.06 -12.93
CA LEU A 217 4.42 -22.72 -12.68
C LEU A 217 4.22 -23.88 -13.62
N LYS A 218 4.48 -23.69 -14.92
CA LYS A 218 4.38 -24.76 -15.92
C LYS A 218 5.26 -25.95 -15.57
N ARG A 219 6.52 -25.74 -15.18
CA ARG A 219 7.41 -26.85 -14.74
C ARG A 219 6.86 -27.59 -13.54
N TYR A 220 6.31 -26.86 -12.56
CA TYR A 220 5.72 -27.47 -11.37
C TYR A 220 4.45 -28.27 -11.72
N VAL A 221 3.57 -27.68 -12.53
CA VAL A 221 2.37 -28.35 -13.08
C VAL A 221 2.77 -29.61 -13.83
N ASP A 222 3.74 -29.53 -14.75
CA ASP A 222 4.19 -30.67 -15.55
C ASP A 222 4.80 -31.78 -14.66
N GLN A 223 5.51 -31.43 -13.58
CA GLN A 223 6.03 -32.39 -12.60
C GLN A 223 4.89 -33.14 -11.88
N VAL A 224 3.90 -32.42 -11.37
CA VAL A 224 2.78 -33.02 -10.64
C VAL A 224 1.90 -33.85 -11.58
N ALA A 225 1.59 -33.32 -12.77
CA ALA A 225 0.82 -34.01 -13.79
C ALA A 225 1.52 -35.30 -14.27
N GLY A 226 2.85 -35.30 -14.39
CA GLY A 226 3.63 -36.48 -14.75
C GLY A 226 3.57 -37.61 -13.72
N GLU A 227 3.37 -37.29 -12.44
CA GLU A 227 3.19 -38.26 -11.35
C GLU A 227 1.73 -38.71 -11.18
N LEU A 228 0.78 -38.00 -11.80
CA LEU A 228 -0.66 -38.21 -11.71
C LEU A 228 -1.31 -38.41 -13.11
N PRO A 229 -0.79 -39.31 -13.96
CA PRO A 229 -1.25 -39.44 -15.34
C PRO A 229 -2.73 -39.84 -15.40
N GLY A 230 -3.51 -39.13 -16.22
CA GLY A 230 -4.95 -39.42 -16.42
C GLY A 230 -5.87 -38.96 -15.29
N ILE A 231 -5.34 -38.25 -14.28
CA ILE A 231 -6.12 -37.65 -13.18
C ILE A 231 -6.37 -36.17 -13.49
N ARG A 232 -7.61 -35.71 -13.30
CA ARG A 232 -7.95 -34.29 -13.48
C ARG A 232 -7.26 -33.43 -12.42
N LEU A 233 -6.39 -32.52 -12.85
CA LEU A 233 -5.60 -31.64 -11.99
C LEU A 233 -6.07 -30.18 -12.14
N MET A 234 -6.49 -29.56 -11.04
CA MET A 234 -7.00 -28.19 -11.02
C MET A 234 -6.22 -27.34 -10.03
N PHE A 235 -5.96 -26.08 -10.39
CA PHE A 235 -5.23 -25.13 -9.59
C PHE A 235 -6.12 -23.97 -9.14
N MET A 236 -5.94 -23.55 -7.88
CA MET A 236 -6.56 -22.37 -7.32
C MET A 236 -5.94 -21.12 -7.93
N GLN A 237 -6.78 -20.16 -8.32
CA GLN A 237 -6.38 -18.84 -8.79
C GLN A 237 -6.48 -17.81 -7.66
N SER A 238 -5.75 -16.71 -7.79
CA SER A 238 -5.82 -15.55 -6.88
C SER A 238 -7.22 -14.99 -6.72
N SER A 239 -8.09 -15.16 -7.73
CA SER A 239 -9.48 -14.72 -7.75
C SER A 239 -10.44 -15.58 -6.90
N GLY A 240 -9.96 -16.73 -6.40
CA GLY A 240 -10.73 -17.72 -5.64
C GLY A 240 -11.39 -18.83 -6.47
N GLY A 241 -11.24 -18.78 -7.80
CA GLY A 241 -11.71 -19.82 -8.70
C GLY A 241 -10.68 -20.92 -8.96
N LEU A 242 -11.15 -22.11 -9.33
CA LEU A 242 -10.31 -23.18 -9.86
C LEU A 242 -10.19 -23.09 -11.39
N THR A 243 -9.03 -23.48 -11.91
CA THR A 243 -8.79 -23.64 -13.35
C THR A 243 -7.99 -24.91 -13.64
N ASP A 244 -8.11 -25.44 -14.85
CA ASP A 244 -7.26 -26.54 -15.32
C ASP A 244 -5.76 -26.19 -15.23
N ALA A 245 -4.94 -27.16 -14.83
CA ALA A 245 -3.52 -26.95 -14.57
C ALA A 245 -2.74 -26.37 -15.77
N HIS A 246 -3.11 -26.71 -17.00
CA HIS A 246 -2.42 -26.21 -18.20
C HIS A 246 -2.77 -24.76 -18.55
N ARG A 247 -3.75 -24.18 -17.85
CA ARG A 247 -4.23 -22.81 -18.05
C ARG A 247 -3.81 -21.86 -16.93
N PHE A 248 -3.17 -22.41 -15.91
CA PHE A 248 -2.72 -21.67 -14.75
C PHE A 248 -1.55 -20.76 -15.12
N ARG A 249 -1.76 -19.44 -15.00
CA ARG A 249 -0.82 -18.40 -15.42
C ARG A 249 -0.14 -17.73 -14.23
N GLY A 250 1.04 -17.14 -14.50
CA GLY A 250 1.87 -16.45 -13.50
C GLY A 250 1.11 -15.39 -12.70
N LYS A 251 0.37 -14.51 -13.40
CA LYS A 251 -0.38 -13.42 -12.76
C LYS A 251 -1.53 -13.91 -11.86
N ASP A 252 -2.07 -15.10 -12.13
CA ASP A 252 -3.26 -15.64 -11.46
C ASP A 252 -2.90 -16.61 -10.32
N ALA A 253 -1.60 -16.82 -10.06
CA ALA A 253 -1.10 -17.79 -9.08
C ALA A 253 -0.67 -17.17 -7.75
N ILE A 254 -0.45 -15.86 -7.73
CA ILE A 254 0.08 -15.11 -6.60
C ILE A 254 -0.99 -15.08 -5.51
N LEU A 255 -0.64 -15.50 -4.29
CA LEU A 255 -1.60 -15.64 -3.17
C LEU A 255 -2.76 -16.63 -3.42
N SER A 256 -2.58 -17.62 -4.31
CA SER A 256 -3.61 -18.65 -4.56
C SER A 256 -3.90 -19.56 -3.35
N GLY A 257 -2.92 -19.84 -2.49
CA GLY A 257 -3.14 -20.61 -1.25
C GLY A 257 -4.14 -19.93 -0.30
N PRO A 258 -3.86 -18.69 0.15
CA PRO A 258 -4.78 -17.90 0.97
C PRO A 258 -6.16 -17.71 0.34
N ALA A 259 -6.23 -17.64 -0.99
CA ALA A 259 -7.51 -17.60 -1.70
C ALA A 259 -8.37 -18.85 -1.42
N GLY A 260 -7.76 -20.04 -1.39
CA GLY A 260 -8.46 -21.26 -0.93
C GLY A 260 -8.98 -21.13 0.51
N GLY A 261 -8.20 -20.51 1.40
CA GLY A 261 -8.61 -20.21 2.78
C GLY A 261 -9.87 -19.36 2.87
N ILE A 262 -9.94 -18.29 2.07
CA ILE A 262 -11.12 -17.42 1.96
C ILE A 262 -12.36 -18.20 1.50
N VAL A 263 -12.23 -19.03 0.46
CA VAL A 263 -13.36 -19.88 0.02
C VAL A 263 -13.80 -20.81 1.14
N GLY A 264 -12.84 -21.42 1.84
CA GLY A 264 -13.10 -22.33 2.97
C GLY A 264 -13.86 -21.64 4.10
N MET A 265 -13.39 -20.47 4.55
CA MET A 265 -14.08 -19.72 5.61
C MET A 265 -15.49 -19.28 5.19
N VAL A 266 -15.69 -18.82 3.95
CA VAL A 266 -16.99 -18.33 3.51
C VAL A 266 -17.97 -19.50 3.45
N ARG A 267 -17.61 -20.58 2.77
CA ARG A 267 -18.52 -21.72 2.57
C ARG A 267 -18.83 -22.44 3.87
N THR A 268 -17.88 -22.53 4.81
CA THR A 268 -18.14 -23.15 6.13
C THR A 268 -18.97 -22.25 7.04
N SER A 269 -18.71 -20.94 7.04
CA SER A 269 -19.50 -19.98 7.81
C SER A 269 -20.94 -19.85 7.31
N GLU A 270 -21.17 -19.85 5.99
CA GLU A 270 -22.52 -19.86 5.40
C GLU A 270 -23.31 -21.09 5.85
N GLN A 271 -22.68 -22.27 5.87
CA GLN A 271 -23.30 -23.50 6.37
C GLN A 271 -23.61 -23.45 7.88
N ALA A 272 -22.81 -22.71 8.65
CA ALA A 272 -23.03 -22.47 10.07
C ALA A 272 -24.03 -21.32 10.35
N GLY A 273 -24.53 -20.64 9.32
CA GLY A 273 -25.52 -19.56 9.43
C GLY A 273 -24.93 -18.16 9.64
N PHE A 274 -23.66 -17.94 9.30
CA PHE A 274 -23.01 -16.63 9.33
C PHE A 274 -22.75 -16.12 7.90
N ASP A 275 -23.40 -15.02 7.52
CA ASP A 275 -23.31 -14.36 6.21
C ASP A 275 -22.45 -13.08 6.22
N LYS A 276 -22.17 -12.55 7.40
CA LYS A 276 -21.25 -11.43 7.67
C LYS A 276 -20.07 -11.90 8.51
N ILE A 277 -18.89 -12.04 7.90
CA ILE A 277 -17.70 -12.57 8.57
C ILE A 277 -16.43 -11.73 8.31
N ILE A 278 -15.52 -11.80 9.29
CA ILE A 278 -14.13 -11.40 9.14
C ILE A 278 -13.28 -12.67 9.17
N GLY A 279 -12.49 -12.88 8.12
CA GLY A 279 -11.51 -13.95 8.04
C GLY A 279 -10.25 -13.62 8.83
N PHE A 280 -9.75 -14.59 9.60
CA PHE A 280 -8.52 -14.51 10.36
C PHE A 280 -7.74 -15.82 10.24
N ASP A 281 -6.81 -15.86 9.27
CA ASP A 281 -5.87 -16.97 9.06
C ASP A 281 -4.53 -16.64 9.71
N MET A 282 -4.20 -17.26 10.82
CA MET A 282 -2.88 -17.06 11.43
C MET A 282 -2.02 -18.31 11.30
N GLY A 283 -0.97 -18.17 10.50
CA GLY A 283 0.06 -19.18 10.29
C GLY A 283 1.30 -18.98 11.15
N GLY A 284 2.39 -19.63 10.73
CA GLY A 284 3.70 -19.51 11.38
C GLY A 284 4.48 -18.24 10.99
N THR A 285 4.17 -17.60 9.86
CA THR A 285 4.96 -16.48 9.33
C THR A 285 4.18 -15.18 9.25
N SER A 286 2.89 -15.28 8.91
CA SER A 286 2.00 -14.15 8.68
C SER A 286 0.59 -14.45 9.18
N THR A 287 -0.23 -13.41 9.19
CA THR A 287 -1.69 -13.51 9.30
C THR A 287 -2.32 -12.92 8.05
N ASP A 288 -3.24 -13.65 7.43
CA ASP A 288 -4.07 -13.19 6.31
C ASP A 288 -5.47 -12.85 6.82
N VAL A 289 -5.94 -11.64 6.54
CA VAL A 289 -7.27 -11.16 6.94
C VAL A 289 -8.11 -10.79 5.73
N SER A 290 -9.42 -11.02 5.82
CA SER A 290 -10.38 -10.77 4.74
C SER A 290 -11.78 -10.45 5.28
N HIS A 291 -12.62 -9.85 4.44
CA HIS A 291 -13.98 -9.45 4.78
C HIS A 291 -14.97 -10.10 3.80
N TYR A 292 -16.12 -10.52 4.31
CA TYR A 292 -17.21 -11.05 3.51
C TYR A 292 -18.56 -10.64 4.10
N ALA A 293 -19.44 -10.13 3.24
CA ALA A 293 -20.81 -9.74 3.57
C ALA A 293 -21.75 -10.08 2.40
N GLY A 294 -21.87 -11.37 2.08
CA GLY A 294 -22.72 -11.90 1.01
C GLY A 294 -22.09 -12.01 -0.39
N GLU A 295 -20.93 -11.39 -0.61
CA GLU A 295 -20.15 -11.52 -1.84
C GLU A 295 -18.63 -11.52 -1.60
N PHE A 296 -17.87 -12.18 -2.50
CA PHE A 296 -16.41 -12.18 -2.44
C PHE A 296 -15.84 -10.83 -2.88
N GLU A 297 -15.15 -10.15 -1.98
CA GLU A 297 -14.43 -8.92 -2.31
C GLU A 297 -13.16 -9.20 -3.10
N ARG A 298 -12.92 -8.40 -4.14
CA ARG A 298 -11.74 -8.50 -5.00
C ARG A 298 -11.05 -7.17 -5.19
N GLU A 299 -9.73 -7.19 -5.16
CA GLU A 299 -8.87 -6.08 -5.54
C GLU A 299 -8.35 -6.30 -6.96
N PHE A 300 -8.35 -5.23 -7.75
CA PHE A 300 -7.93 -5.28 -9.16
C PHE A 300 -6.57 -4.65 -9.40
N GLU A 301 -6.09 -3.77 -8.52
CA GLU A 301 -4.74 -3.21 -8.53
C GLU A 301 -4.09 -3.52 -7.18
N THR A 302 -3.03 -4.33 -7.17
CA THR A 302 -2.32 -4.75 -5.96
C THR A 302 -0.82 -4.57 -6.12
N GLN A 303 -0.09 -4.60 -5.00
CA GLN A 303 1.37 -4.60 -5.00
C GLN A 303 1.89 -5.73 -4.13
N VAL A 304 2.66 -6.64 -4.73
CA VAL A 304 3.25 -7.80 -4.02
C VAL A 304 4.76 -7.80 -4.26
N ALA A 305 5.55 -7.91 -3.19
CA ALA A 305 7.02 -7.87 -3.25
C ALA A 305 7.56 -6.62 -3.99
N GLY A 306 6.91 -5.47 -3.80
CA GLY A 306 7.24 -4.23 -4.49
C GLY A 306 6.80 -4.15 -5.96
N VAL A 307 6.26 -5.22 -6.54
CA VAL A 307 5.82 -5.28 -7.94
C VAL A 307 4.33 -4.98 -8.03
N ARG A 308 3.96 -4.02 -8.87
CA ARG A 308 2.56 -3.63 -9.11
C ARG A 308 1.92 -4.63 -10.06
N MET A 309 0.66 -4.95 -9.86
CA MET A 309 -0.07 -5.83 -10.75
C MET A 309 -1.54 -5.47 -10.83
N ARG A 310 -2.13 -5.74 -11.98
CA ARG A 310 -3.54 -5.51 -12.28
C ARG A 310 -4.19 -6.81 -12.71
N ALA A 311 -4.60 -7.60 -11.72
CA ALA A 311 -5.31 -8.86 -11.89
C ALA A 311 -6.35 -9.00 -10.78
N PRO A 312 -7.50 -9.64 -11.04
CA PRO A 312 -8.51 -9.87 -10.01
C PRO A 312 -7.96 -10.82 -8.95
N MET A 313 -7.78 -10.31 -7.74
CA MET A 313 -7.35 -11.09 -6.58
C MET A 313 -8.39 -10.96 -5.49
N MET A 314 -8.61 -12.01 -4.71
CA MET A 314 -9.41 -11.87 -3.51
C MET A 314 -8.75 -10.84 -2.58
N SER A 315 -9.56 -9.99 -1.97
CA SER A 315 -9.12 -8.92 -1.09
C SER A 315 -8.53 -9.50 0.19
N ILE A 316 -7.26 -9.89 0.12
CA ILE A 316 -6.48 -10.44 1.22
C ILE A 316 -5.52 -9.36 1.69
N HIS A 317 -5.58 -9.03 2.98
CA HIS A 317 -4.56 -8.19 3.61
C HIS A 317 -3.68 -9.08 4.48
N THR A 318 -2.39 -9.15 4.13
CA THR A 318 -1.40 -9.93 4.87
C THR A 318 -0.63 -9.04 5.81
N VAL A 319 -0.49 -9.48 7.06
CA VAL A 319 0.35 -8.83 8.08
C VAL A 319 1.47 -9.75 8.49
N ALA A 320 2.66 -9.17 8.67
CA ALA A 320 3.87 -9.83 9.16
C ALA A 320 3.81 -10.14 10.67
N ALA A 321 2.65 -10.61 11.14
CA ALA A 321 2.38 -11.05 12.49
C ALA A 321 1.88 -12.49 12.41
N GLY A 322 2.74 -13.47 12.66
CA GLY A 322 2.41 -14.89 12.74
C GLY A 322 3.05 -15.53 13.97
N GLY A 323 2.87 -16.84 14.15
CA GLY A 323 3.47 -17.54 15.29
C GLY A 323 5.00 -17.43 15.39
N GLY A 324 5.68 -17.19 14.28
CA GLY A 324 7.14 -17.07 14.19
C GLY A 324 7.65 -15.63 14.12
N SER A 325 6.80 -14.61 14.22
CA SER A 325 7.26 -13.21 14.24
C SER A 325 8.18 -12.96 15.44
N ILE A 326 9.34 -12.37 15.16
CA ILE A 326 10.45 -12.23 16.12
C ILE A 326 10.16 -11.10 17.12
N LEU A 327 10.56 -11.31 18.38
CA LEU A 327 10.39 -10.33 19.46
C LEU A 327 11.66 -9.47 19.61
N HIS A 328 11.50 -8.15 19.58
CA HIS A 328 12.60 -7.19 19.65
C HIS A 328 12.44 -6.22 20.84
N PHE A 329 13.57 -5.82 21.42
CA PHE A 329 13.68 -4.72 22.38
C PHE A 329 14.86 -3.84 21.98
N ASP A 330 14.66 -2.52 21.88
CA ASP A 330 15.68 -1.56 21.39
C ASP A 330 16.24 -0.64 22.48
N GLY A 331 15.99 -0.97 23.75
CA GLY A 331 16.37 -0.18 24.92
C GLY A 331 15.24 0.72 25.43
N ALA A 332 14.20 1.01 24.63
CA ALA A 332 13.07 1.84 25.04
C ALA A 332 11.71 1.19 24.79
N ARG A 333 11.51 0.50 23.65
CA ARG A 333 10.22 -0.08 23.25
C ARG A 333 10.33 -1.55 22.85
N LEU A 334 9.21 -2.24 22.92
CA LEU A 334 9.02 -3.62 22.47
C LEU A 334 8.44 -3.61 21.05
N ARG A 335 8.91 -4.51 20.18
CA ARG A 335 8.41 -4.67 18.81
C ARG A 335 8.23 -6.14 18.45
N VAL A 336 7.26 -6.44 17.58
CA VAL A 336 7.00 -7.80 17.06
C VAL A 336 7.09 -7.77 15.53
N GLY A 337 7.98 -8.59 14.97
CA GLY A 337 8.25 -8.63 13.53
C GLY A 337 8.91 -7.35 12.99
N PRO A 338 8.89 -7.14 11.65
CA PRO A 338 8.20 -7.93 10.62
C PRO A 338 8.93 -9.23 10.24
N ASP A 339 10.16 -9.40 10.67
CA ASP A 339 10.97 -10.59 10.48
C ASP A 339 10.37 -11.80 11.21
N SER A 340 10.55 -12.97 10.59
CA SER A 340 9.99 -14.24 11.06
C SER A 340 11.08 -15.29 11.19
N ALA A 341 11.01 -16.09 12.25
CA ALA A 341 11.87 -17.25 12.45
C ALA A 341 11.52 -18.42 11.49
N GLY A 342 10.36 -18.38 10.83
CA GLY A 342 9.88 -19.44 9.93
C GLY A 342 9.77 -20.79 10.64
N ALA A 343 10.13 -21.87 9.94
CA ALA A 343 10.23 -23.22 10.51
C ALA A 343 11.68 -23.72 10.68
N ASN A 344 12.63 -23.00 10.07
CA ASN A 344 14.06 -23.27 10.18
C ASN A 344 14.83 -21.93 10.18
N PRO A 345 15.46 -21.53 11.30
CA PRO A 345 15.56 -22.29 12.56
C PRO A 345 14.23 -22.36 13.34
N GLY A 346 13.23 -21.54 13.03
CA GLY A 346 11.96 -21.50 13.77
C GLY A 346 12.07 -20.84 15.14
N PRO A 347 10.96 -20.70 15.88
CA PRO A 347 10.94 -20.18 17.25
C PRO A 347 11.93 -20.90 18.17
N ALA A 348 12.31 -20.27 19.28
CA ALA A 348 13.27 -20.83 20.23
C ALA A 348 12.83 -22.23 20.73
N CYS A 349 11.53 -22.44 20.92
CA CYS A 349 10.96 -23.72 21.32
C CYS A 349 11.09 -24.86 20.29
N TYR A 350 11.51 -24.61 19.05
CA TYR A 350 11.62 -25.64 17.99
C TYR A 350 12.91 -26.49 18.05
N ARG A 351 13.79 -26.24 19.03
CA ARG A 351 15.06 -26.98 19.25
C ARG A 351 16.09 -26.85 18.13
N ARG A 352 16.08 -25.73 17.39
CA ARG A 352 17.04 -25.46 16.29
C ARG A 352 17.78 -24.13 16.42
N GLY A 353 17.80 -23.56 17.62
CA GLY A 353 18.60 -22.38 17.95
C GLY A 353 18.02 -21.03 17.49
N GLY A 354 16.78 -20.97 17.01
CA GLY A 354 16.18 -19.72 16.54
C GLY A 354 15.78 -18.73 17.65
N PRO A 355 15.34 -17.51 17.31
CA PRO A 355 15.08 -16.39 18.24
C PRO A 355 13.76 -16.56 19.03
N LEU A 356 13.52 -15.67 20.01
CA LEU A 356 12.20 -15.58 20.64
C LEU A 356 11.16 -15.08 19.63
N ALA A 357 10.00 -15.74 19.57
CA ALA A 357 8.89 -15.41 18.70
C ALA A 357 7.52 -15.47 19.42
N VAL A 358 6.45 -15.07 18.74
CA VAL A 358 5.06 -15.10 19.28
C VAL A 358 4.65 -16.48 19.83
N THR A 359 5.05 -17.58 19.18
CA THR A 359 4.80 -18.95 19.65
C THR A 359 5.47 -19.18 21.01
N ASP A 360 6.66 -18.62 21.23
CA ASP A 360 7.37 -18.73 22.51
C ASP A 360 6.61 -17.99 23.62
N CYS A 361 5.94 -16.86 23.34
CA CYS A 361 5.03 -16.23 24.30
C CYS A 361 3.92 -17.20 24.73
N ASN A 362 3.26 -17.86 23.77
CA ASN A 362 2.17 -18.80 24.08
C ASN A 362 2.66 -20.04 24.85
N VAL A 363 3.89 -20.52 24.59
CA VAL A 363 4.52 -21.59 25.36
C VAL A 363 4.86 -21.13 26.78
N LEU A 364 5.44 -19.93 26.95
CA LEU A 364 5.78 -19.39 28.27
C LEU A 364 4.53 -19.21 29.13
N LEU A 365 3.49 -18.58 28.57
CA LEU A 365 2.23 -18.27 29.23
C LEU A 365 1.34 -19.51 29.44
N GLY A 366 1.76 -20.69 28.97
CA GLY A 366 1.01 -21.94 29.12
C GLY A 366 -0.27 -22.01 28.27
N LYS A 367 -0.41 -21.14 27.26
CA LYS A 367 -1.50 -21.21 26.26
C LYS A 367 -1.28 -22.38 25.30
N ILE A 368 -0.03 -22.72 24.99
CA ILE A 368 0.38 -23.96 24.32
C ILE A 368 0.99 -24.91 25.35
N GLN A 369 0.54 -26.17 25.35
CA GLN A 369 1.08 -27.23 26.20
C GLN A 369 1.91 -28.21 25.36
N PRO A 370 3.24 -28.32 25.56
CA PRO A 370 4.11 -29.18 24.74
C PRO A 370 3.67 -30.65 24.64
N ASP A 371 3.08 -31.20 25.71
CA ASP A 371 2.57 -32.58 25.74
C ASP A 371 1.39 -32.82 24.78
N PHE A 372 0.69 -31.76 24.39
CA PHE A 372 -0.51 -31.78 23.53
C PHE A 372 -0.24 -31.13 22.17
N PHE A 373 1.04 -30.96 21.82
CA PHE A 373 1.47 -30.46 20.52
C PHE A 373 2.17 -31.58 19.73
N PRO A 374 2.10 -31.61 18.39
CA PRO A 374 2.79 -32.61 17.59
C PRO A 374 4.29 -32.71 17.90
N LYS A 375 4.76 -33.96 18.12
CA LYS A 375 6.18 -34.27 18.37
C LYS A 375 6.92 -34.41 17.04
N VAL A 376 7.25 -33.27 16.43
CA VAL A 376 7.89 -33.18 15.12
C VAL A 376 9.19 -32.36 15.13
N PHE A 377 9.71 -32.04 16.32
CA PHE A 377 10.88 -31.19 16.50
C PHE A 377 12.14 -32.00 16.81
N GLY A 378 13.27 -31.30 16.90
CA GLY A 378 14.57 -31.92 17.14
C GLY A 378 15.20 -32.56 15.90
N PRO A 379 16.43 -33.10 16.02
CA PRO A 379 17.18 -33.67 14.90
C PRO A 379 16.48 -34.85 14.23
N ASP A 380 15.76 -35.66 15.01
CA ASP A 380 15.06 -36.87 14.55
C ASP A 380 13.57 -36.65 14.25
N ALA A 381 13.08 -35.39 14.30
CA ALA A 381 11.69 -35.00 14.06
C ALA A 381 10.65 -35.78 14.90
N ASN A 382 10.94 -36.01 16.17
CA ASN A 382 10.11 -36.80 17.10
C ASN A 382 10.03 -36.22 18.53
N GLU A 383 10.54 -35.01 18.76
CA GLU A 383 10.58 -34.36 20.08
C GLU A 383 9.47 -33.31 20.27
N PRO A 384 9.05 -33.03 21.52
CA PRO A 384 8.13 -31.94 21.83
C PRO A 384 8.82 -30.56 21.83
N LEU A 385 8.03 -29.49 21.90
CA LEU A 385 8.52 -28.11 22.08
C LEU A 385 9.39 -27.95 23.34
N ASP A 386 10.40 -27.09 23.27
CA ASP A 386 11.32 -26.80 24.38
C ASP A 386 10.89 -25.59 25.21
N ARG A 387 10.19 -25.85 26.32
CA ARG A 387 9.75 -24.79 27.24
C ARG A 387 10.90 -24.18 28.04
N ASP A 388 11.91 -24.95 28.39
CA ASP A 388 12.98 -24.47 29.27
C ASP A 388 13.87 -23.46 28.55
N ALA A 389 14.14 -23.69 27.26
CA ALA A 389 14.83 -22.73 26.40
C ALA A 389 14.10 -21.38 26.32
N VAL A 390 12.76 -21.40 26.26
CA VAL A 390 11.93 -20.19 26.22
C VAL A 390 12.02 -19.41 27.53
N VAL A 391 11.86 -20.09 28.68
CA VAL A 391 11.93 -19.47 30.01
C VAL A 391 13.27 -18.75 30.21
N GLN A 392 14.37 -19.41 29.87
CA GLN A 392 15.71 -18.83 30.02
C GLN A 392 15.89 -17.55 29.19
N ARG A 393 15.38 -17.53 27.96
CA ARG A 393 15.52 -16.38 27.05
C ARG A 393 14.64 -15.21 27.45
N PHE A 394 13.41 -15.45 27.90
CA PHE A 394 12.57 -14.37 28.42
C PHE A 394 13.12 -13.78 29.72
N GLN A 395 13.74 -14.61 30.58
CA GLN A 395 14.43 -14.11 31.77
C GLN A 395 15.56 -13.15 31.40
N ALA A 396 16.38 -13.51 30.39
CA ALA A 396 17.45 -12.64 29.91
C ALA A 396 16.91 -11.30 29.35
N MET A 397 15.83 -11.33 28.58
CA MET A 397 15.22 -10.11 28.03
C MET A 397 14.58 -9.24 29.13
N ALA A 398 13.96 -9.84 30.15
CA ALA A 398 13.44 -9.11 31.30
C ALA A 398 14.56 -8.37 32.07
N ASP A 399 15.71 -9.02 32.26
CA ASP A 399 16.89 -8.40 32.88
C ASP A 399 17.43 -7.22 32.03
N GLU A 400 17.39 -7.35 30.70
CA GLU A 400 17.76 -6.28 29.76
C GLU A 400 16.81 -5.06 29.87
N VAL A 401 15.50 -5.30 29.87
CA VAL A 401 14.48 -4.25 30.03
C VAL A 401 14.65 -3.52 31.37
N ARG A 402 14.91 -4.27 32.46
CA ARG A 402 15.18 -3.67 33.78
C ARG A 402 16.43 -2.80 33.76
N ALA A 403 17.50 -3.26 33.12
CA ALA A 403 18.74 -2.51 33.00
C ALA A 403 18.57 -1.21 32.20
N ALA A 404 17.80 -1.23 31.11
CA ALA A 404 17.64 -0.10 30.21
C ALA A 404 16.61 0.94 30.70
N THR A 405 15.50 0.48 31.28
CA THR A 405 14.34 1.35 31.61
C THR A 405 14.13 1.57 33.11
N GLY A 406 14.82 0.80 33.97
CA GLY A 406 14.59 0.79 35.41
C GLY A 406 13.27 0.13 35.84
N ARG A 407 12.46 -0.40 34.90
CA ARG A 407 11.20 -1.09 35.20
C ARG A 407 11.44 -2.56 35.45
N ASP A 408 10.87 -3.09 36.53
CA ASP A 408 10.88 -4.51 36.82
C ASP A 408 9.67 -5.18 36.16
N MET A 409 9.91 -5.95 35.10
CA MET A 409 8.88 -6.71 34.38
C MET A 409 9.18 -8.20 34.49
N THR A 410 8.20 -9.02 34.85
CA THR A 410 8.40 -10.48 34.85
C THR A 410 8.42 -11.03 33.41
N PRO A 411 9.05 -12.20 33.17
CA PRO A 411 8.97 -12.90 31.89
C PRO A 411 7.54 -13.03 31.33
N GLU A 412 6.56 -13.30 32.20
CA GLU A 412 5.14 -13.42 31.80
C GLU A 412 4.53 -12.09 31.40
N GLN A 413 4.81 -11.00 32.12
CA GLN A 413 4.34 -9.67 31.75
C GLN A 413 4.93 -9.23 30.42
N LEU A 414 6.20 -9.56 30.18
CA LEU A 414 6.88 -9.27 28.92
C LEU A 414 6.26 -10.05 27.76
N ALA A 415 6.04 -11.36 27.93
CA ALA A 415 5.37 -12.20 26.93
C ALA A 415 3.93 -11.76 26.66
N GLU A 416 3.14 -11.42 27.70
CA GLU A 416 1.78 -10.89 27.55
C GLU A 416 1.79 -9.55 26.80
N GLY A 417 2.73 -8.64 27.10
CA GLY A 417 2.91 -7.38 26.39
C GLY A 417 3.25 -7.56 24.90
N PHE A 418 4.12 -8.51 24.55
CA PHE A 418 4.35 -8.86 23.14
C PHE A 418 3.11 -9.43 22.45
N LEU A 419 2.29 -10.23 23.15
CA LEU A 419 1.02 -10.68 22.60
C LEU A 419 0.03 -9.52 22.39
N GLU A 420 -0.01 -8.54 23.29
CA GLU A 420 -0.84 -7.33 23.12
C GLU A 420 -0.42 -6.54 21.88
N ILE A 421 0.88 -6.39 21.62
CA ILE A 421 1.41 -5.75 20.40
C ILE A 421 1.02 -6.55 19.15
N ALA A 422 1.23 -7.87 19.16
CA ALA A 422 0.87 -8.73 18.03
C ALA A 422 -0.64 -8.69 17.74
N VAL A 423 -1.48 -8.76 18.78
CA VAL A 423 -2.94 -8.63 18.68
C VAL A 423 -3.34 -7.25 18.18
N GLY A 424 -2.67 -6.19 18.64
CA GLY A 424 -2.86 -4.83 18.15
C GLY A 424 -2.61 -4.71 16.65
N ASN A 425 -1.47 -5.24 16.17
CA ASN A 425 -1.11 -5.26 14.75
C ASN A 425 -2.13 -6.03 13.90
N MET A 426 -2.58 -7.20 14.38
CA MET A 426 -3.60 -8.01 13.70
C MET A 426 -4.98 -7.32 13.69
N ALA A 427 -5.39 -6.71 14.79
CA ALA A 427 -6.66 -5.96 14.85
C ALA A 427 -6.63 -4.73 13.95
N GLU A 428 -5.49 -4.04 13.82
CA GLU A 428 -5.34 -2.91 12.91
C GLU A 428 -5.48 -3.34 11.44
N ALA A 429 -4.90 -4.50 11.08
CA ALA A 429 -5.11 -5.13 9.78
C ALA A 429 -6.58 -5.33 9.46
N ILE A 430 -7.33 -5.89 10.41
CA ILE A 430 -8.76 -6.16 10.26
C ILE A 430 -9.52 -4.84 10.11
N LYS A 431 -9.22 -3.81 10.92
CA LYS A 431 -9.85 -2.48 10.76
C LYS A 431 -9.61 -1.91 9.37
N ARG A 432 -8.41 -2.09 8.82
CA ARG A 432 -8.02 -1.62 7.47
C ARG A 432 -8.92 -2.18 6.37
N ILE A 433 -9.28 -3.46 6.45
CA ILE A 433 -10.13 -4.10 5.45
C ILE A 433 -11.64 -3.96 5.72
N SER A 434 -12.05 -3.40 6.87
CA SER A 434 -13.46 -3.36 7.29
C SER A 434 -13.94 -1.95 7.62
N VAL A 435 -13.56 -1.40 8.78
CA VAL A 435 -13.98 -0.08 9.28
C VAL A 435 -13.56 1.05 8.35
N GLN A 436 -12.38 0.94 7.72
CA GLN A 436 -11.93 1.95 6.73
C GLN A 436 -12.78 1.94 5.46
N ARG A 437 -13.44 0.81 5.15
CA ARG A 437 -14.39 0.66 4.03
C ARG A 437 -15.85 0.99 4.43
N GLY A 438 -16.10 1.29 5.71
CA GLY A 438 -17.41 1.70 6.23
C GLY A 438 -18.24 0.58 6.87
N HIS A 439 -17.64 -0.58 7.16
CA HIS A 439 -18.34 -1.69 7.81
C HIS A 439 -18.27 -1.61 9.35
N ASP A 440 -19.38 -1.87 10.03
CA ASP A 440 -19.40 -2.09 11.49
C ASP A 440 -19.14 -3.56 11.80
N VAL A 441 -17.89 -3.89 12.14
CA VAL A 441 -17.47 -5.26 12.44
C VAL A 441 -18.09 -5.87 13.69
N THR A 442 -18.75 -5.08 14.55
CA THR A 442 -19.33 -5.61 15.79
C THR A 442 -20.53 -6.54 15.54
N GLU A 443 -21.15 -6.44 14.37
CA GLU A 443 -22.21 -7.33 13.89
C GLU A 443 -21.69 -8.62 13.25
N TYR A 444 -20.38 -8.77 13.07
CA TYR A 444 -19.77 -9.85 12.28
C TYR A 444 -19.27 -10.98 13.19
N ALA A 445 -19.16 -12.19 12.64
CA ALA A 445 -18.44 -13.29 13.27
C ALA A 445 -16.97 -13.32 12.80
N LEU A 446 -16.04 -13.46 13.75
CA LEU A 446 -14.62 -13.65 13.42
C LEU A 446 -14.41 -15.13 13.07
N THR A 447 -14.23 -15.45 11.79
CA THR A 447 -13.95 -16.81 11.32
C THR A 447 -12.46 -17.08 11.37
N VAL A 448 -12.07 -17.99 12.24
CA VAL A 448 -10.67 -18.24 12.59
C VAL A 448 -10.18 -19.55 11.99
N PHE A 449 -9.01 -19.49 11.37
CA PHE A 449 -8.31 -20.62 10.80
C PHE A 449 -6.80 -20.41 10.81
N GLY A 450 -6.05 -21.36 10.27
CA GLY A 450 -4.60 -21.43 10.44
C GLY A 450 -4.21 -22.03 11.80
N GLY A 451 -3.04 -22.65 11.85
CA GLY A 451 -2.61 -23.42 13.03
C GLY A 451 -2.44 -22.60 14.31
N ALA A 452 -2.26 -21.27 14.19
CA ALA A 452 -2.11 -20.35 15.32
C ALA A 452 -3.34 -19.46 15.55
N GLY A 453 -4.34 -19.46 14.66
CA GLY A 453 -5.49 -18.55 14.75
C GLY A 453 -6.28 -18.72 16.05
N GLY A 454 -6.62 -19.97 16.40
CA GLY A 454 -7.37 -20.28 17.62
C GLY A 454 -6.69 -19.84 18.93
N GLN A 455 -5.38 -19.58 18.90
CA GLN A 455 -4.59 -19.18 20.06
C GLN A 455 -4.82 -17.70 20.42
N HIS A 456 -5.21 -16.88 19.45
CA HIS A 456 -5.34 -15.42 19.60
C HIS A 456 -6.76 -14.90 19.32
N ALA A 457 -7.65 -15.74 18.80
CA ALA A 457 -9.00 -15.41 18.38
C ALA A 457 -9.79 -14.52 19.34
N CYS A 458 -9.90 -14.93 20.62
CA CYS A 458 -10.67 -14.17 21.62
C CYS A 458 -10.07 -12.78 21.87
N LEU A 459 -8.74 -12.67 21.93
CA LEU A 459 -8.05 -11.39 22.16
C LEU A 459 -8.21 -10.44 20.98
N VAL A 460 -8.10 -10.95 19.75
CA VAL A 460 -8.34 -10.19 18.52
C VAL A 460 -9.80 -9.74 18.45
N ALA A 461 -10.75 -10.63 18.72
CA ALA A 461 -12.17 -10.30 18.77
C ALA A 461 -12.47 -9.23 19.83
N ASP A 462 -11.90 -9.33 21.04
CA ASP A 462 -12.05 -8.31 22.08
C ASP A 462 -11.46 -6.95 21.65
N ALA A 463 -10.30 -6.93 20.98
CA ALA A 463 -9.68 -5.71 20.45
C ALA A 463 -10.51 -5.02 19.36
N LEU A 464 -11.28 -5.78 18.60
CA LEU A 464 -12.21 -5.29 17.57
C LEU A 464 -13.62 -5.03 18.10
N GLY A 465 -13.91 -5.49 19.31
CA GLY A 465 -15.23 -5.42 19.91
C GLY A 465 -16.26 -6.37 19.32
N MET A 466 -15.81 -7.44 18.66
CA MET A 466 -16.64 -8.52 18.16
C MET A 466 -17.05 -9.43 19.32
N THR A 467 -18.23 -10.04 19.23
CA THR A 467 -18.79 -10.88 20.33
C THR A 467 -18.87 -12.36 19.97
N THR A 468 -18.60 -12.71 18.71
CA THR A 468 -18.72 -14.07 18.18
C THR A 468 -17.47 -14.44 17.39
N VAL A 469 -16.92 -15.60 17.70
CA VAL A 469 -15.84 -16.27 16.96
C VAL A 469 -16.37 -17.60 16.45
N PHE A 470 -16.10 -17.91 15.19
CA PHE A 470 -16.42 -19.18 14.55
C PHE A 470 -15.11 -19.91 14.20
N ALA A 471 -15.00 -21.19 14.58
CA ALA A 471 -13.84 -22.02 14.28
C ALA A 471 -14.28 -23.39 13.75
N HIS A 472 -13.82 -23.72 12.55
CA HIS A 472 -14.10 -24.98 11.89
C HIS A 472 -13.13 -26.09 12.39
N PRO A 473 -13.55 -27.37 12.49
CA PRO A 473 -12.68 -28.49 12.91
C PRO A 473 -11.45 -28.69 12.02
N LEU A 474 -11.56 -28.29 10.76
CA LEU A 474 -10.46 -28.30 9.80
C LEU A 474 -9.70 -26.97 9.74
N GLY A 475 -9.82 -26.09 10.74
CA GLY A 475 -9.22 -24.74 10.75
C GLY A 475 -7.72 -24.73 10.41
N GLY A 476 -6.94 -25.66 10.97
CA GLY A 476 -5.51 -25.81 10.66
C GLY A 476 -5.16 -26.32 9.25
N VAL A 477 -6.16 -26.70 8.43
CA VAL A 477 -6.03 -27.13 7.02
C VAL A 477 -7.16 -26.54 6.15
N LEU A 478 -7.76 -25.43 6.57
CA LEU A 478 -9.00 -24.91 5.97
C LEU A 478 -8.80 -24.45 4.53
N SER A 479 -7.62 -23.94 4.20
CA SER A 479 -7.25 -23.57 2.83
C SER A 479 -7.35 -24.73 1.86
N ALA A 480 -6.86 -25.91 2.24
CA ALA A 480 -7.00 -27.13 1.46
C ALA A 480 -8.47 -27.57 1.34
N TYR A 481 -9.26 -27.45 2.42
CA TYR A 481 -10.69 -27.74 2.37
C TYR A 481 -11.45 -26.79 1.44
N GLY A 482 -11.15 -25.49 1.49
CA GLY A 482 -11.74 -24.47 0.64
C GLY A 482 -11.43 -24.66 -0.84
N MET A 483 -10.25 -25.19 -1.19
CA MET A 483 -9.96 -25.63 -2.56
C MET A 483 -10.89 -26.75 -3.02
N GLY A 484 -11.33 -27.61 -2.11
CA GLY A 484 -12.37 -28.61 -2.36
C GLY A 484 -13.70 -27.97 -2.76
N LEU A 485 -14.11 -26.96 -2.00
CA LEU A 485 -15.40 -26.26 -2.12
C LEU A 485 -15.46 -25.21 -3.22
N ALA A 486 -14.30 -24.79 -3.74
CA ALA A 486 -14.23 -23.73 -4.75
C ALA A 486 -14.88 -24.13 -6.07
N ASP A 487 -15.56 -23.14 -6.65
CA ASP A 487 -16.10 -23.20 -8.01
C ASP A 487 -14.96 -23.02 -9.02
N GLN A 488 -15.14 -23.57 -10.22
CA GLN A 488 -14.37 -23.15 -11.38
C GLN A 488 -14.92 -21.83 -11.89
N THR A 489 -14.03 -20.91 -12.26
CA THR A 489 -14.41 -19.55 -12.64
C THR A 489 -13.67 -19.12 -13.89
N ASP A 490 -14.36 -18.43 -14.81
CA ASP A 490 -13.74 -17.66 -15.89
C ASP A 490 -14.29 -16.23 -15.87
N MET A 491 -13.39 -15.25 -15.81
CA MET A 491 -13.74 -13.82 -15.80
C MET A 491 -13.25 -13.15 -17.07
N ARG A 492 -14.11 -12.37 -17.69
CA ARG A 492 -13.85 -11.60 -18.91
C ARG A 492 -14.19 -10.16 -18.68
N GLN A 493 -13.35 -9.25 -19.17
CA GLN A 493 -13.52 -7.81 -19.01
C GLN A 493 -13.16 -7.08 -20.30
N LYS A 494 -13.80 -5.94 -20.51
CA LYS A 494 -13.52 -5.04 -21.63
C LYS A 494 -13.75 -3.59 -21.22
N THR A 495 -12.77 -2.73 -21.48
CA THR A 495 -12.92 -1.27 -21.31
C THR A 495 -13.83 -0.72 -22.41
N VAL A 496 -14.77 0.14 -22.02
CA VAL A 496 -15.76 0.79 -22.89
C VAL A 496 -15.55 2.30 -22.91
N GLU A 497 -15.45 2.93 -21.75
CA GLU A 497 -15.27 4.38 -21.52
C GLU A 497 -16.25 5.27 -22.32
N LYS A 498 -17.56 4.99 -22.22
CA LYS A 498 -18.63 5.74 -22.91
C LYS A 498 -19.72 6.22 -21.94
N VAL A 499 -20.41 7.30 -22.28
CA VAL A 499 -21.53 7.84 -21.50
C VAL A 499 -22.67 6.83 -21.42
N LEU A 500 -23.18 6.61 -20.22
CA LEU A 500 -24.31 5.73 -19.96
C LEU A 500 -25.60 6.38 -20.48
N ASP A 501 -26.12 5.87 -21.59
CA ASP A 501 -27.41 6.22 -22.16
C ASP A 501 -28.15 4.97 -22.70
N ALA A 502 -29.37 5.16 -23.19
CA ALA A 502 -30.20 4.07 -23.71
C ALA A 502 -29.61 3.40 -24.97
N ALA A 503 -28.85 4.12 -25.78
CA ALA A 503 -28.23 3.58 -26.99
C ALA A 503 -27.03 2.69 -26.62
N LEU A 504 -26.19 3.15 -25.68
CA LEU A 504 -25.09 2.37 -25.15
C LEU A 504 -25.59 1.10 -24.47
N MET A 505 -26.67 1.15 -23.68
CA MET A 505 -27.21 -0.04 -23.03
C MET A 505 -27.57 -1.18 -23.99
N ALA A 506 -28.03 -0.85 -25.21
CA ALA A 506 -28.28 -1.83 -26.26
C ALA A 506 -26.99 -2.38 -26.89
N GLU A 507 -25.97 -1.54 -27.07
CA GLU A 507 -24.63 -1.97 -27.52
C GLU A 507 -24.00 -2.93 -26.49
N LEU A 508 -24.03 -2.55 -25.21
CA LEU A 508 -23.44 -3.32 -24.11
C LEU A 508 -24.05 -4.71 -23.95
N GLN A 509 -25.33 -4.88 -24.29
CA GLN A 509 -25.97 -6.19 -24.26
C GLN A 509 -25.23 -7.19 -25.17
N GLY A 510 -24.95 -6.81 -26.41
CA GLY A 510 -24.25 -7.67 -27.37
C GLY A 510 -22.79 -7.95 -26.97
N GLU A 511 -22.12 -6.96 -26.39
CA GLU A 511 -20.75 -7.15 -25.88
C GLU A 511 -20.72 -8.10 -24.68
N LEU A 512 -21.62 -7.90 -23.71
CA LEU A 512 -21.75 -8.79 -22.55
C LEU A 512 -22.15 -10.21 -22.94
N ASP A 513 -22.99 -10.38 -23.96
CA ASP A 513 -23.35 -11.71 -24.47
C ASP A 513 -22.14 -12.40 -25.10
N THR A 514 -21.33 -11.68 -25.87
CA THR A 514 -20.07 -12.21 -26.44
C THR A 514 -19.10 -12.65 -25.33
N LEU A 515 -18.92 -11.83 -24.30
CA LEU A 515 -18.05 -12.18 -23.15
C LEU A 515 -18.61 -13.37 -22.37
N ALA A 516 -19.94 -13.46 -22.21
CA ALA A 516 -20.61 -14.58 -21.56
C ALA A 516 -20.45 -15.89 -22.32
N GLU A 517 -20.62 -15.88 -23.63
CA GLU A 517 -20.41 -17.07 -24.48
C GLU A 517 -18.97 -17.59 -24.39
N GLN A 518 -17.99 -16.67 -24.37
CA GLN A 518 -16.59 -17.02 -24.18
C GLN A 518 -16.33 -17.67 -22.82
N ALA A 519 -16.87 -17.09 -21.74
CA ALA A 519 -16.69 -17.58 -20.37
C ALA A 519 -17.42 -18.92 -20.12
N VAL A 520 -18.65 -19.07 -20.60
CA VAL A 520 -19.41 -20.32 -20.50
C VAL A 520 -18.76 -21.41 -21.36
N GLY A 521 -18.37 -21.08 -22.60
CA GLY A 521 -17.64 -21.98 -23.48
C GLY A 521 -16.32 -22.46 -22.86
N GLU A 522 -15.73 -21.63 -22.01
CA GLU A 522 -14.53 -21.97 -21.25
C GLU A 522 -14.79 -23.01 -20.15
N LEU A 523 -15.79 -22.80 -19.29
CA LEU A 523 -16.15 -23.78 -18.26
C LEU A 523 -16.60 -25.12 -18.86
N ARG A 524 -17.30 -25.10 -20.00
CA ARG A 524 -17.66 -26.33 -20.74
C ARG A 524 -16.43 -27.14 -21.16
N ARG A 525 -15.37 -26.49 -21.65
CA ARG A 525 -14.09 -27.16 -21.98
C ARG A 525 -13.41 -27.77 -20.76
N GLN A 526 -13.69 -27.25 -19.57
CA GLN A 526 -13.22 -27.79 -18.29
C GLN A 526 -14.20 -28.80 -17.66
N HIS A 527 -15.18 -29.30 -18.44
CA HIS A 527 -16.13 -30.34 -18.07
C HIS A 527 -17.13 -29.93 -16.97
N VAL A 528 -17.47 -28.64 -16.89
CA VAL A 528 -18.60 -28.16 -16.08
C VAL A 528 -19.90 -28.33 -16.87
N ALA A 529 -20.93 -28.92 -16.25
CA ALA A 529 -22.24 -29.10 -16.88
C ALA A 529 -23.00 -27.77 -16.98
N ASP A 530 -23.72 -27.55 -18.08
CA ASP A 530 -24.49 -26.32 -18.32
C ASP A 530 -25.49 -25.99 -17.20
N SER A 531 -26.08 -27.01 -16.57
CA SER A 531 -27.00 -26.85 -15.44
C SER A 531 -26.34 -26.26 -14.20
N ASP A 532 -25.02 -26.36 -14.09
CA ASP A 532 -24.23 -25.95 -12.94
C ASP A 532 -23.53 -24.60 -13.16
N ILE A 533 -23.60 -24.04 -14.38
CA ILE A 533 -22.97 -22.77 -14.74
C ILE A 533 -23.90 -21.60 -14.42
N ARG A 534 -23.39 -20.63 -13.66
CA ARG A 534 -24.03 -19.35 -13.38
C ARG A 534 -23.22 -18.24 -14.03
N VAL A 535 -23.92 -17.26 -14.61
CA VAL A 535 -23.28 -16.11 -15.28
C VAL A 535 -23.73 -14.83 -14.59
N LEU A 536 -22.77 -14.04 -14.14
CA LEU A 536 -22.97 -12.70 -13.58
C LEU A 536 -22.44 -11.67 -14.58
N ARG A 537 -23.26 -10.66 -14.89
CA ARG A 537 -22.93 -9.55 -15.78
C ARG A 537 -22.93 -8.26 -14.98
N ARG A 538 -21.91 -7.41 -15.16
CA ARG A 538 -21.74 -6.20 -14.35
C ARG A 538 -21.24 -5.02 -15.17
N LEU A 539 -21.66 -3.83 -14.77
CA LEU A 539 -21.21 -2.54 -15.27
C LEU A 539 -20.30 -1.88 -14.24
N HIS A 540 -19.21 -1.27 -14.70
CA HIS A 540 -18.33 -0.44 -13.88
C HIS A 540 -18.67 1.01 -14.20
N LEU A 541 -19.45 1.66 -13.33
CA LEU A 541 -20.00 2.99 -13.55
C LEU A 541 -19.24 4.05 -12.74
N LYS A 542 -19.01 5.22 -13.34
CA LYS A 542 -18.41 6.38 -12.67
C LYS A 542 -19.11 7.67 -13.11
N TYR A 543 -19.04 8.72 -12.31
CA TYR A 543 -19.42 10.05 -12.78
C TYR A 543 -18.41 10.54 -13.83
N ARG A 544 -18.86 11.20 -14.88
CA ARG A 544 -17.97 11.76 -15.91
C ARG A 544 -16.89 12.63 -15.25
N GLY A 545 -15.63 12.33 -15.61
CA GLY A 545 -14.43 13.01 -15.12
C GLY A 545 -13.88 12.46 -13.80
N THR A 546 -14.54 11.51 -13.12
CA THR A 546 -13.93 10.78 -12.00
C THR A 546 -13.21 9.51 -12.50
N ASP A 547 -12.22 9.02 -11.74
CA ASP A 547 -11.46 7.78 -12.08
C ASP A 547 -11.79 6.55 -11.21
N THR A 548 -12.88 6.56 -10.46
CA THR A 548 -13.27 5.39 -9.64
C THR A 548 -14.62 4.93 -10.11
N ALA A 549 -14.62 3.80 -10.80
CA ALA A 549 -15.85 3.10 -11.10
C ALA A 549 -16.31 2.26 -9.91
N LEU A 550 -17.63 2.23 -9.71
CA LEU A 550 -18.30 1.31 -8.81
C LEU A 550 -18.94 0.21 -9.65
N GLU A 551 -18.75 -1.02 -9.21
CA GLU A 551 -19.35 -2.18 -9.83
C GLU A 551 -20.84 -2.25 -9.46
N VAL A 552 -21.71 -2.36 -10.46
CA VAL A 552 -23.15 -2.58 -10.29
C VAL A 552 -23.61 -3.74 -11.18
N PRO A 553 -24.64 -4.49 -10.77
CA PRO A 553 -25.26 -5.49 -11.64
C PRO A 553 -25.70 -4.88 -12.97
N TYR A 554 -25.54 -5.62 -14.08
CA TYR A 554 -26.15 -5.21 -15.34
C TYR A 554 -27.67 -5.32 -15.25
N SER A 555 -28.35 -4.19 -15.37
CA SER A 555 -29.81 -4.03 -15.28
C SER A 555 -30.29 -3.02 -16.33
N ASP A 556 -31.55 -2.57 -16.29
CA ASP A 556 -31.98 -1.45 -17.12
C ASP A 556 -31.31 -0.12 -16.67
N LEU A 557 -31.39 0.90 -17.53
CA LEU A 557 -30.72 2.19 -17.29
C LEU A 557 -31.08 2.85 -15.95
N GLU A 558 -32.36 2.78 -15.55
CA GLU A 558 -32.83 3.43 -14.32
C GLU A 558 -32.34 2.67 -13.09
N GLN A 559 -32.43 1.34 -13.11
CA GLN A 559 -31.94 0.50 -12.02
C GLN A 559 -30.42 0.60 -11.85
N ALA A 560 -29.66 0.55 -12.95
CA ALA A 560 -28.20 0.68 -12.91
C ALA A 560 -27.76 2.03 -12.31
N ARG A 561 -28.49 3.11 -12.60
CA ARG A 561 -28.24 4.43 -11.99
C ARG A 561 -28.54 4.42 -10.49
N GLN A 562 -29.67 3.83 -10.07
CA GLN A 562 -30.04 3.75 -8.65
C GLN A 562 -29.05 2.91 -7.84
N ASP A 563 -28.62 1.76 -8.37
CA ASP A 563 -27.63 0.89 -7.74
C ASP A 563 -26.29 1.63 -7.58
N PHE A 564 -25.88 2.37 -8.62
CA PHE A 564 -24.68 3.20 -8.56
C PHE A 564 -24.80 4.30 -7.50
N GLU A 565 -25.90 5.06 -7.47
CA GLU A 565 -26.10 6.13 -6.50
C GLU A 565 -26.16 5.61 -5.06
N ALA A 566 -26.76 4.43 -4.83
CA ALA A 566 -26.79 3.79 -3.52
C ALA A 566 -25.37 3.41 -3.07
N ALA A 567 -24.62 2.70 -3.93
CA ALA A 567 -23.22 2.33 -3.66
C ALA A 567 -22.33 3.57 -3.47
N TYR A 568 -22.52 4.61 -4.29
CA TYR A 568 -21.76 5.86 -4.21
C TYR A 568 -22.06 6.61 -2.90
N ARG A 569 -23.33 6.71 -2.48
CA ARG A 569 -23.69 7.35 -1.20
C ARG A 569 -23.15 6.57 -0.01
N GLN A 570 -23.18 5.24 -0.04
CA GLN A 570 -22.60 4.41 1.01
C GLN A 570 -21.09 4.65 1.13
N ARG A 571 -20.38 4.69 -0.01
CA ARG A 571 -18.92 4.84 -0.02
C ARG A 571 -18.45 6.27 0.22
N TYR A 572 -19.20 7.29 -0.21
CA TYR A 572 -18.73 8.67 -0.27
C TYR A 572 -19.60 9.69 0.49
N SER A 573 -20.81 9.30 0.91
CA SER A 573 -21.75 10.12 1.69
C SER A 573 -22.36 11.34 0.99
N PHE A 574 -22.17 11.51 -0.32
CA PHE A 574 -22.83 12.53 -1.15
C PHE A 574 -23.08 12.00 -2.58
N LEU A 575 -23.82 12.75 -3.41
CA LEU A 575 -24.04 12.46 -4.85
C LEU A 575 -23.64 13.65 -5.73
N MET A 576 -23.43 13.44 -7.03
CA MET A 576 -23.18 14.49 -8.03
C MET A 576 -24.31 14.52 -9.08
N PRO A 577 -25.53 14.96 -8.71
CA PRO A 577 -26.74 14.74 -9.53
C PRO A 577 -26.72 15.41 -10.91
N ASN A 578 -25.90 16.45 -11.10
CA ASN A 578 -25.79 17.19 -12.36
C ASN A 578 -24.75 16.60 -13.32
N ARG A 579 -24.18 15.42 -13.02
CA ARG A 579 -23.14 14.80 -13.85
C ARG A 579 -23.61 13.49 -14.46
N GLU A 580 -23.27 13.33 -15.73
CA GLU A 580 -23.51 12.11 -16.48
C GLU A 580 -22.72 10.93 -15.90
N LEU A 581 -23.26 9.72 -16.04
CA LEU A 581 -22.53 8.49 -15.73
C LEU A 581 -21.78 8.00 -16.98
N VAL A 582 -20.63 7.36 -16.76
CA VAL A 582 -19.78 6.74 -17.77
C VAL A 582 -19.61 5.27 -17.41
N VAL A 583 -19.79 4.39 -18.40
CA VAL A 583 -19.44 2.97 -18.32
C VAL A 583 -17.96 2.85 -18.64
N GLU A 584 -17.14 2.67 -17.62
CA GLU A 584 -15.69 2.51 -17.78
C GLU A 584 -15.35 1.14 -18.35
N THR A 585 -15.89 0.09 -17.74
CA THR A 585 -15.60 -1.31 -18.07
C THR A 585 -16.87 -2.15 -17.93
N ILE A 586 -16.98 -3.19 -18.75
CA ILE A 586 -17.95 -4.26 -18.55
C ILE A 586 -17.23 -5.54 -18.14
N SER A 587 -17.90 -6.35 -17.31
CA SER A 587 -17.35 -7.64 -16.90
C SER A 587 -18.40 -8.73 -16.89
N VAL A 588 -17.95 -9.95 -17.21
CA VAL A 588 -18.72 -11.18 -17.10
C VAL A 588 -17.92 -12.20 -16.31
N GLU A 589 -18.58 -12.82 -15.35
CA GLU A 589 -18.04 -13.90 -14.52
C GLU A 589 -18.94 -15.13 -14.69
N ALA A 590 -18.38 -16.22 -15.21
CA ALA A 590 -19.02 -17.52 -15.23
C ALA A 590 -18.45 -18.39 -14.11
N THR A 591 -19.31 -19.03 -13.31
CA THR A 591 -18.90 -19.93 -12.20
C THR A 591 -19.65 -21.26 -12.25
N GLY A 592 -19.01 -22.35 -11.84
CA GLY A 592 -19.67 -23.65 -11.67
C GLY A 592 -18.71 -24.81 -11.33
N GLY A 593 -19.25 -26.00 -11.10
CA GLY A 593 -18.45 -27.21 -10.90
C GLY A 593 -17.74 -27.34 -9.53
N GLY A 594 -18.07 -26.48 -8.56
CA GLY A 594 -17.63 -26.63 -7.17
C GLY A 594 -18.30 -27.80 -6.45
N GLU A 595 -17.60 -28.37 -5.47
CA GLU A 595 -18.14 -29.50 -4.69
C GLU A 595 -19.08 -28.99 -3.60
N ARG A 596 -20.31 -29.52 -3.57
CA ARG A 596 -21.25 -29.24 -2.47
C ARG A 596 -21.09 -30.32 -1.40
N VAL A 597 -20.19 -30.09 -0.45
CA VAL A 597 -20.06 -30.95 0.73
C VAL A 597 -21.15 -30.59 1.72
N THR A 598 -22.05 -31.52 2.03
CA THR A 598 -22.97 -31.38 3.15
C THR A 598 -22.31 -31.98 4.38
N GLU A 599 -22.02 -31.15 5.37
CA GLU A 599 -21.43 -31.60 6.63
C GLU A 599 -22.46 -32.42 7.41
N THR A 600 -22.07 -33.65 7.77
CA THR A 600 -22.94 -34.56 8.49
C THR A 600 -22.75 -34.34 9.99
N PRO A 601 -23.82 -34.29 10.80
CA PRO A 601 -23.69 -34.13 12.25
C PRO A 601 -22.76 -35.18 12.85
N ALA A 602 -21.83 -34.76 13.71
CA ALA A 602 -20.90 -35.69 14.34
C ALA A 602 -21.65 -36.57 15.36
N SER A 603 -21.69 -37.88 15.11
CA SER A 603 -22.34 -38.85 15.99
C SER A 603 -21.42 -39.30 17.13
N ARG A 604 -20.82 -38.37 17.87
CA ARG A 604 -20.04 -38.71 19.08
C ARG A 604 -20.97 -38.78 20.27
N SER A 605 -21.00 -39.93 20.94
CA SER A 605 -21.70 -40.13 22.21
C SER A 605 -20.70 -40.34 23.33
N ARG A 606 -20.90 -39.65 24.47
CA ARG A 606 -20.12 -39.83 25.70
C ARG A 606 -21.06 -40.24 26.84
N ASP A 607 -20.60 -41.18 27.66
CA ASP A 607 -21.25 -41.49 28.93
C ASP A 607 -20.81 -40.48 30.01
N GLY A 608 -21.75 -39.63 30.45
CA GLY A 608 -21.51 -38.64 31.52
C GLY A 608 -21.13 -37.23 31.04
N ALA A 609 -20.83 -36.36 32.01
CA ALA A 609 -20.49 -34.95 31.75
C ALA A 609 -19.08 -34.79 31.17
N LEU A 610 -18.86 -33.72 30.41
CA LEU A 610 -17.53 -33.38 29.88
C LEU A 610 -16.58 -33.11 31.04
N ALA A 611 -15.48 -33.85 31.09
CA ALA A 611 -14.42 -33.68 32.09
C ALA A 611 -13.13 -33.23 31.39
N PRO A 612 -12.35 -32.32 32.02
CA PRO A 612 -11.05 -31.94 31.47
C PRO A 612 -10.10 -33.13 31.48
N ARG A 613 -9.32 -33.28 30.42
CA ARG A 613 -8.28 -34.31 30.34
C ARG A 613 -7.15 -34.02 31.33
N ARG A 614 -6.87 -32.73 31.56
CA ARG A 614 -5.87 -32.25 32.52
C ARG A 614 -6.26 -30.85 33.01
N THR A 615 -5.80 -30.48 34.20
CA THR A 615 -5.76 -29.08 34.64
C THR A 615 -4.32 -28.60 34.53
N VAL A 616 -4.10 -27.51 33.82
CA VAL A 616 -2.77 -26.91 33.56
C VAL A 616 -2.70 -25.48 34.06
N ARG A 617 -1.50 -24.89 34.11
CA ARG A 617 -1.33 -23.47 34.43
C ARG A 617 -1.31 -22.65 33.15
N MET A 618 -2.13 -21.60 33.10
CA MET A 618 -2.14 -20.60 32.02
C MET A 618 -2.10 -19.19 32.62
N TYR A 619 -1.28 -18.31 32.06
CA TYR A 619 -1.24 -16.89 32.40
C TYR A 619 -2.14 -16.12 31.43
N SER A 620 -3.11 -15.38 31.97
CA SER A 620 -4.00 -14.52 31.18
C SER A 620 -4.62 -13.43 32.05
N GLY A 621 -4.59 -12.21 31.55
CA GLY A 621 -5.11 -11.03 32.23
C GLY A 621 -4.25 -10.65 33.43
N GLY A 622 -2.93 -10.75 33.30
CA GLY A 622 -1.97 -10.39 34.34
C GLY A 622 -1.90 -11.35 35.54
N ALA A 623 -2.42 -12.57 35.42
CA ALA A 623 -2.39 -13.56 36.50
C ALA A 623 -2.35 -15.01 36.00
N TRP A 624 -1.66 -15.87 36.76
CA TRP A 624 -1.70 -17.31 36.56
C TRP A 624 -3.01 -17.93 37.06
N ARG A 625 -3.61 -18.83 36.27
CA ARG A 625 -4.88 -19.49 36.56
C ARG A 625 -4.76 -21.00 36.33
N ASP A 626 -5.42 -21.78 37.18
CA ASP A 626 -5.64 -23.20 36.93
C ASP A 626 -6.71 -23.34 35.85
N THR A 627 -6.32 -23.95 34.74
CA THR A 627 -7.07 -23.91 33.48
C THR A 627 -7.37 -25.33 33.02
N PRO A 628 -8.65 -25.70 32.83
CA PRO A 628 -9.02 -27.00 32.28
C PRO A 628 -8.57 -27.10 30.82
N LEU A 629 -7.92 -28.22 30.49
CA LEU A 629 -7.53 -28.61 29.13
C LEU A 629 -8.44 -29.76 28.67
N PHE A 630 -9.10 -29.53 27.55
CA PHE A 630 -9.92 -30.51 26.85
C PHE A 630 -9.23 -30.94 25.56
N VAL A 631 -9.57 -32.14 25.10
CA VAL A 631 -9.22 -32.61 23.75
C VAL A 631 -10.51 -32.80 22.97
N ARG A 632 -10.51 -32.43 21.70
CA ARG A 632 -11.72 -32.41 20.85
C ARG A 632 -12.42 -33.77 20.80
N GLU A 633 -11.67 -34.85 20.81
CA GLU A 633 -12.16 -36.22 20.69
C GLU A 633 -13.08 -36.64 21.85
N ASP A 634 -12.96 -35.98 23.00
CA ASP A 634 -13.75 -36.24 24.21
C ASP A 634 -15.07 -35.44 24.24
N MET A 635 -15.27 -34.54 23.28
CA MET A 635 -16.42 -33.62 23.23
C MET A 635 -17.52 -34.14 22.30
N ALA A 636 -18.77 -33.85 22.66
CA ALA A 636 -19.98 -34.17 21.90
C ALA A 636 -20.78 -32.89 21.58
N GLY A 637 -21.58 -32.93 20.51
CA GLY A 637 -22.41 -31.80 20.10
C GLY A 637 -23.31 -31.30 21.23
N GLY A 638 -23.29 -29.99 21.48
CA GLY A 638 -23.97 -29.30 22.58
C GLY A 638 -23.11 -29.05 23.81
N ASP A 639 -21.90 -29.63 23.90
CA ASP A 639 -20.97 -29.35 25.00
C ASP A 639 -20.57 -27.87 25.03
N ARG A 640 -20.52 -27.29 26.24
CA ARG A 640 -20.13 -25.90 26.50
C ARG A 640 -18.94 -25.84 27.45
N VAL A 641 -17.94 -25.03 27.09
CA VAL A 641 -16.72 -24.83 27.87
C VAL A 641 -16.54 -23.34 28.15
N ALA A 642 -16.63 -22.95 29.42
CA ALA A 642 -16.36 -21.57 29.83
C ALA A 642 -14.85 -21.32 29.95
N GLY A 643 -14.41 -20.13 29.52
CA GLY A 643 -13.04 -19.67 29.68
C GLY A 643 -12.72 -19.24 31.13
N PRO A 644 -11.46 -19.27 31.58
CA PRO A 644 -10.28 -19.70 30.84
C PRO A 644 -10.28 -21.21 30.56
N ALA A 645 -10.05 -21.63 29.32
CA ALA A 645 -9.92 -23.04 28.95
C ALA A 645 -9.03 -23.20 27.71
N ILE A 646 -8.42 -24.39 27.58
CA ILE A 646 -7.63 -24.77 26.39
C ILE A 646 -8.30 -25.97 25.75
N ILE A 647 -8.53 -25.91 24.44
CA ILE A 647 -9.04 -27.02 23.64
C ILE A 647 -7.94 -27.41 22.64
N SER A 648 -7.36 -28.58 22.86
CA SER A 648 -6.37 -29.17 21.95
C SER A 648 -7.08 -29.95 20.86
N GLU A 649 -6.65 -29.74 19.62
CA GLU A 649 -7.17 -30.40 18.43
C GLU A 649 -6.00 -30.98 17.61
N PRO A 650 -6.23 -31.97 16.74
CA PRO A 650 -5.15 -32.58 15.96
C PRO A 650 -4.30 -31.59 15.14
N ASN A 651 -4.93 -30.51 14.65
CA ASN A 651 -4.32 -29.57 13.71
C ASN A 651 -4.24 -28.11 14.24
N GLN A 652 -4.74 -27.84 15.45
CA GLN A 652 -4.79 -26.49 16.03
C GLN A 652 -4.95 -26.51 17.55
N THR A 653 -4.81 -25.36 18.20
CA THR A 653 -5.12 -25.18 19.62
C THR A 653 -5.98 -23.93 19.76
N THR A 654 -7.14 -24.10 20.39
CA THR A 654 -8.08 -22.99 20.66
C THR A 654 -7.99 -22.60 22.12
N VAL A 655 -7.70 -21.32 22.37
CA VAL A 655 -7.68 -20.72 23.72
C VAL A 655 -8.98 -19.97 23.93
N VAL A 656 -9.77 -20.39 24.92
CA VAL A 656 -11.00 -19.68 25.33
C VAL A 656 -10.63 -18.77 26.48
N GLU A 657 -10.49 -17.47 26.20
CA GLU A 657 -10.10 -16.48 27.22
C GLU A 657 -11.18 -16.29 28.31
N PRO A 658 -10.82 -15.81 29.51
CA PRO A 658 -11.79 -15.47 30.54
C PRO A 658 -12.97 -14.63 30.02
N GLY A 659 -14.19 -14.98 30.41
CA GLY A 659 -15.42 -14.31 29.98
C GLY A 659 -15.94 -14.75 28.60
N TRP A 660 -15.23 -15.60 27.88
CA TRP A 660 -15.71 -16.28 26.68
C TRP A 660 -16.24 -17.68 27.01
N GLN A 661 -17.11 -18.23 26.16
CA GLN A 661 -17.60 -19.61 26.24
C GLN A 661 -17.59 -20.23 24.85
N ALA A 662 -16.95 -21.38 24.70
CA ALA A 662 -17.00 -22.20 23.50
C ALA A 662 -18.19 -23.18 23.56
N GLU A 663 -18.90 -23.33 22.46
CA GLU A 663 -19.96 -24.33 22.25
C GLU A 663 -19.61 -25.19 21.03
N LEU A 664 -19.62 -26.51 21.19
CA LEU A 664 -19.49 -27.45 20.07
C LEU A 664 -20.85 -27.65 19.42
N THR A 665 -21.03 -27.26 18.17
CA THR A 665 -22.30 -27.40 17.44
C THR A 665 -22.58 -28.86 17.06
N PRO A 666 -23.81 -29.23 16.68
CA PRO A 666 -24.11 -30.56 16.14
C PRO A 666 -23.31 -30.92 14.88
N GLN A 667 -22.90 -29.91 14.11
CA GLN A 667 -22.06 -30.03 12.91
C GLN A 667 -20.55 -30.10 13.24
N ASP A 668 -20.19 -30.21 14.52
CA ASP A 668 -18.81 -30.28 14.99
C ASP A 668 -18.04 -28.96 14.73
N HIS A 669 -18.69 -27.80 14.81
CA HIS A 669 -17.99 -26.49 14.78
C HIS A 669 -17.85 -25.93 16.19
N PHE A 670 -16.87 -25.06 16.41
CA PHE A 670 -16.87 -24.22 17.61
C PHE A 670 -17.49 -22.87 17.31
N VAL A 671 -18.51 -22.49 18.09
CA VAL A 671 -18.99 -21.11 18.20
C VAL A 671 -18.61 -20.60 19.58
N ILE A 672 -17.72 -19.62 19.63
CA ILE A 672 -17.19 -19.05 20.86
C ILE A 672 -17.82 -17.68 21.04
N ARG A 673 -18.54 -17.49 22.14
CA ARG A 673 -19.29 -16.26 22.43
C ARG A 673 -18.75 -15.55 23.65
N ARG A 674 -18.77 -14.23 23.59
CA ARG A 674 -18.53 -13.39 24.76
C ARG A 674 -19.76 -13.44 25.68
N VAL A 675 -19.64 -14.08 26.84
CA VAL A 675 -20.78 -14.30 27.76
C VAL A 675 -20.78 -13.38 28.97
N GLU A 676 -19.62 -12.87 29.38
CA GLU A 676 -19.53 -11.79 30.35
C GLU A 676 -19.43 -10.43 29.63
N ALA A 677 -19.78 -9.34 30.28
CA ALA A 677 -19.49 -8.03 29.69
C ALA A 677 -17.97 -7.83 29.60
N ARG A 678 -17.55 -7.13 28.54
CA ARG A 678 -16.32 -6.30 28.51
C ARG A 678 -15.87 -5.84 29.90
N PRO A 679 -14.80 -6.33 30.58
CA PRO A 679 -14.17 -5.46 31.56
C PRO A 679 -13.87 -4.17 30.81
N GLN A 680 -14.31 -3.02 31.33
CA GLN A 680 -13.68 -1.77 30.87
C GLN A 680 -12.19 -2.00 31.01
N ARG A 681 -11.46 -1.91 29.90
CA ARG A 681 -10.01 -2.13 29.87
C ARG A 681 -9.39 -1.38 31.05
N ARG A 682 -8.40 -2.01 31.70
CA ARG A 682 -7.62 -1.43 32.82
C ARG A 682 -7.53 0.08 32.60
N ALA A 683 -7.91 0.87 33.61
CA ALA A 683 -7.74 2.32 33.58
C ALA A 683 -6.29 2.60 33.16
N VAL A 684 -6.09 2.93 31.88
CA VAL A 684 -4.78 3.23 31.35
C VAL A 684 -4.40 4.53 32.02
N GLY A 685 -3.31 4.52 32.78
CA GLY A 685 -2.82 5.72 33.41
C GLY A 685 -2.37 6.73 32.36
N THR A 686 -2.30 8.00 32.76
CA THR A 686 -1.72 9.07 31.95
C THR A 686 -0.17 9.00 31.89
N GLN A 687 0.45 8.05 32.59
CA GLN A 687 1.90 7.82 32.56
C GLN A 687 2.31 7.08 31.28
N ALA A 688 3.48 7.43 30.74
CA ALA A 688 4.00 6.82 29.52
C ALA A 688 4.22 5.31 29.73
N ASP A 689 3.50 4.48 29.00
CA ASP A 689 3.70 3.03 28.93
C ASP A 689 4.27 2.67 27.55
N PRO A 690 5.43 1.98 27.46
CA PRO A 690 6.06 1.66 26.17
C PRO A 690 5.17 0.86 25.21
N VAL A 691 4.30 -0.01 25.72
CA VAL A 691 3.35 -0.78 24.89
C VAL A 691 2.27 0.15 24.38
N MET A 692 1.66 0.94 25.27
CA MET A 692 0.59 1.86 24.90
C MET A 692 1.08 2.99 24.01
N LEU A 693 2.33 3.44 24.13
CA LEU A 693 2.92 4.46 23.28
C LEU A 693 2.93 4.01 21.81
N GLU A 694 3.35 2.76 21.57
CA GLU A 694 3.32 2.16 20.24
C GLU A 694 1.88 1.95 19.75
N VAL A 695 0.95 1.55 20.62
CA VAL A 695 -0.48 1.43 20.27
C VAL A 695 -1.06 2.77 19.83
N PHE A 696 -0.87 3.84 20.62
CA PHE A 696 -1.41 5.16 20.29
C PHE A 696 -0.75 5.76 19.04
N ASN A 697 0.56 5.56 18.85
CA ASN A 697 1.25 5.96 17.63
C ASN A 697 0.59 5.35 16.38
N ASN A 698 0.38 4.04 16.37
CA ASN A 698 -0.27 3.34 15.25
C ASN A 698 -1.73 3.80 15.07
N LEU A 699 -2.47 4.03 16.16
CA LEU A 699 -3.84 4.50 16.08
C LEU A 699 -3.96 5.92 15.48
N PHE A 700 -3.12 6.88 15.89
CA PHE A 700 -3.16 8.23 15.33
C PHE A 700 -2.77 8.26 13.85
N MET A 701 -1.73 7.50 13.48
CA MET A 701 -1.33 7.35 12.07
C MET A 701 -2.46 6.73 11.22
N SER A 702 -3.11 5.67 11.72
CA SER A 702 -4.25 5.03 11.06
C SER A 702 -5.38 6.02 10.78
N ILE A 703 -5.71 6.90 11.73
CA ILE A 703 -6.76 7.91 11.50
C ILE A 703 -6.36 8.86 10.37
N ALA A 704 -5.11 9.33 10.34
CA ALA A 704 -4.66 10.22 9.28
C ALA A 704 -4.65 9.52 7.91
N GLU A 705 -4.26 8.24 7.84
CA GLU A 705 -4.30 7.42 6.62
C GLU A 705 -5.74 7.17 6.15
N GLN A 706 -6.68 6.95 7.06
CA GLN A 706 -8.10 6.82 6.75
C GLN A 706 -8.68 8.08 6.13
N MET A 707 -8.30 9.26 6.64
CA MET A 707 -8.65 10.53 6.02
C MET A 707 -8.06 10.62 4.60
N GLY A 708 -6.78 10.26 4.43
CA GLY A 708 -6.11 10.29 3.14
C GLY A 708 -6.73 9.37 2.09
N TYR A 709 -7.07 8.13 2.48
CA TYR A 709 -7.78 7.19 1.61
C TYR A 709 -9.18 7.71 1.23
N ARG A 710 -9.88 8.34 2.17
CA ARG A 710 -11.18 8.98 1.87
C ARG A 710 -11.02 10.10 0.85
N LEU A 711 -10.01 10.97 1.00
CA LEU A 711 -9.70 12.05 0.07
C LEU A 711 -9.36 11.51 -1.32
N GLN A 712 -8.42 10.56 -1.41
CA GLN A 712 -8.00 9.96 -2.68
C GLN A 712 -9.19 9.39 -3.47
N ASN A 713 -10.12 8.69 -2.81
CA ASN A 713 -11.23 8.04 -3.49
C ASN A 713 -12.39 8.98 -3.84
N THR A 714 -12.49 10.14 -3.19
CA THR A 714 -13.57 11.12 -3.42
C THR A 714 -13.15 12.31 -4.29
N ALA A 715 -11.85 12.57 -4.41
CA ALA A 715 -11.32 13.67 -5.19
C ALA A 715 -11.62 13.53 -6.69
N TYR A 716 -11.69 14.69 -7.35
CA TYR A 716 -11.99 14.80 -8.77
C TYR A 716 -10.73 15.06 -9.60
N SER A 717 -9.79 15.88 -9.12
CA SER A 717 -8.58 16.19 -9.88
C SER A 717 -7.59 15.03 -9.96
N VAL A 718 -6.91 14.92 -11.11
CA VAL A 718 -5.78 13.99 -11.32
C VAL A 718 -4.69 14.19 -10.26
N ASN A 719 -4.49 15.45 -9.82
CA ASN A 719 -3.47 15.82 -8.85
C ASN A 719 -3.67 15.13 -7.50
N ILE A 720 -4.88 15.19 -6.93
CA ILE A 720 -5.16 14.55 -5.65
C ILE A 720 -5.34 13.03 -5.84
N LYS A 721 -6.08 12.63 -6.87
CA LYS A 721 -6.53 11.23 -7.04
C LYS A 721 -5.45 10.26 -7.50
N GLU A 722 -4.72 10.62 -8.56
CA GLU A 722 -3.72 9.74 -9.17
C GLU A 722 -2.32 10.11 -8.73
N ARG A 723 -2.03 11.42 -8.66
CA ARG A 723 -0.70 11.93 -8.33
C ARG A 723 -0.42 11.94 -6.84
N LEU A 724 -1.46 11.80 -6.01
CA LEU A 724 -1.40 11.81 -4.54
C LEU A 724 -0.78 13.10 -3.98
N ASP A 725 -1.07 14.23 -4.62
CA ASP A 725 -0.61 15.55 -4.18
C ASP A 725 -1.54 16.14 -3.12
N PHE A 726 -1.58 15.49 -1.96
CA PHE A 726 -2.38 15.90 -0.81
C PHE A 726 -1.75 15.41 0.50
N SER A 727 -2.22 15.87 1.66
CA SER A 727 -1.88 15.29 2.96
C SER A 727 -3.03 15.51 3.95
N CYS A 728 -3.18 14.56 4.88
CA CYS A 728 -4.16 14.63 5.96
C CYS A 728 -3.44 14.55 7.30
N ALA A 729 -3.88 15.34 8.29
CA ALA A 729 -3.21 15.46 9.57
C ALA A 729 -4.16 15.69 10.74
N ILE A 730 -3.70 15.26 11.91
CA ILE A 730 -4.36 15.37 13.21
C ILE A 730 -3.54 16.31 14.09
N PHE A 731 -4.23 17.21 14.78
CA PHE A 731 -3.64 18.19 15.67
C PHE A 731 -4.29 18.15 17.04
N ASP A 732 -3.51 18.44 18.08
CA ASP A 732 -4.04 18.58 19.43
C ASP A 732 -4.86 19.87 19.61
N ALA A 733 -5.34 20.11 20.84
CA ALA A 733 -6.11 21.31 21.18
C ALA A 733 -5.33 22.63 20.99
N GLN A 734 -4.00 22.58 20.90
CA GLN A 734 -3.11 23.73 20.68
C GLN A 734 -2.69 23.84 19.20
N ALA A 735 -3.31 23.06 18.31
CA ALA A 735 -2.97 22.98 16.90
C ALA A 735 -1.52 22.55 16.63
N ARG A 736 -0.94 21.72 17.52
CA ARG A 736 0.35 21.06 17.29
C ARG A 736 0.14 19.75 16.55
N LEU A 737 0.98 19.47 15.56
CA LEU A 737 0.88 18.24 14.77
C LEU A 737 1.14 17.00 15.64
N ILE A 738 0.26 16.00 15.53
CA ILE A 738 0.36 14.70 16.23
C ILE A 738 0.72 13.57 15.26
N ALA A 739 -0.02 13.47 14.16
CA ALA A 739 0.15 12.43 13.15
C ALA A 739 -0.34 12.93 11.79
N ASN A 740 0.21 12.35 10.72
CA ASN A 740 -0.16 12.67 9.35
C ASN A 740 -0.03 11.45 8.42
N ALA A 741 -0.82 11.42 7.36
CA ALA A 741 -0.63 10.50 6.25
C ALA A 741 0.41 11.12 5.31
N PRO A 742 1.65 10.60 5.26
CA PRO A 742 2.73 11.32 4.63
C PRO A 742 2.73 10.97 3.13
N HIS A 743 2.12 11.83 2.32
CA HIS A 743 2.25 11.75 0.86
C HIS A 743 3.17 12.85 0.31
N MET A 744 3.15 14.05 0.91
CA MET A 744 3.94 15.19 0.44
C MET A 744 4.70 15.87 1.60
N PRO A 745 6.05 15.79 1.66
CA PRO A 745 6.81 16.32 2.78
C PRO A 745 6.61 17.80 3.08
N VAL A 746 6.40 18.64 2.05
CA VAL A 746 6.21 20.08 2.23
C VAL A 746 4.92 20.46 2.97
N HIS A 747 3.88 19.63 2.90
CA HIS A 747 2.65 19.83 3.67
C HIS A 747 2.88 19.60 5.16
N LEU A 748 3.82 18.72 5.52
CA LEU A 748 3.87 18.14 6.84
C LEU A 748 4.33 19.14 7.93
N GLY A 749 5.18 20.12 7.59
CA GLY A 749 5.59 21.16 8.53
C GLY A 749 4.78 22.46 8.45
N SER A 750 3.99 22.65 7.39
CA SER A 750 3.33 23.93 7.11
C SER A 750 1.85 23.96 7.53
N MET A 751 1.15 22.81 7.55
CA MET A 751 -0.27 22.76 7.92
C MET A 751 -0.55 23.23 9.36
N GLY A 752 0.38 23.01 10.30
CA GLY A 752 0.20 23.46 11.70
C GLY A 752 -0.02 24.97 11.81
N GLU A 753 0.63 25.76 10.94
CA GLU A 753 0.46 27.22 10.91
C GLU A 753 -0.91 27.63 10.35
N SER A 754 -1.42 26.92 9.33
CA SER A 754 -2.78 27.12 8.82
C SER A 754 -3.82 26.87 9.91
N VAL A 755 -3.67 25.77 10.67
CA VAL A 755 -4.60 25.42 11.76
C VAL A 755 -4.54 26.46 12.87
N ARG A 756 -3.34 26.89 13.29
CA ARG A 756 -3.18 27.96 14.30
C ARG A 756 -3.80 29.27 13.84
N THR A 757 -3.65 29.65 12.57
CA THR A 757 -4.27 30.86 12.02
C THR A 757 -5.79 30.79 12.11
N VAL A 758 -6.41 29.71 11.63
CA VAL A 758 -7.87 29.52 11.69
C VAL A 758 -8.38 29.44 13.13
N MET A 759 -7.65 28.73 14.00
CA MET A 759 -7.94 28.64 15.43
C MET A 759 -7.97 30.03 16.08
N ASN A 760 -6.89 30.81 15.92
CA ASN A 760 -6.75 32.13 16.54
C ASN A 760 -7.77 33.12 15.99
N ALA A 761 -7.98 33.14 14.67
CA ALA A 761 -8.90 34.06 14.03
C ALA A 761 -10.36 33.81 14.44
N ASN A 762 -10.75 32.56 14.74
CA ASN A 762 -12.12 32.18 15.07
C ASN A 762 -12.31 31.73 16.54
N ALA A 763 -11.36 32.05 17.42
CA ALA A 763 -11.43 31.72 18.84
C ALA A 763 -12.77 32.17 19.45
N GLY A 764 -13.49 31.25 20.10
CA GLY A 764 -14.80 31.48 20.72
C GLY A 764 -15.98 31.63 19.74
N ARG A 765 -15.77 31.49 18.43
CA ARG A 765 -16.84 31.64 17.40
C ARG A 765 -17.15 30.34 16.64
N MET A 766 -16.28 29.34 16.69
CA MET A 766 -16.48 28.05 16.03
C MET A 766 -17.63 27.26 16.65
N GLN A 767 -18.36 26.50 15.83
CA GLN A 767 -19.46 25.62 16.25
C GLN A 767 -19.28 24.19 15.70
N PRO A 768 -19.91 23.17 16.34
CA PRO A 768 -19.96 21.83 15.78
C PRO A 768 -20.51 21.83 14.34
N GLY A 769 -19.84 21.11 13.44
CA GLY A 769 -20.20 21.05 12.02
C GLY A 769 -19.65 22.20 11.17
N ASP A 770 -18.81 23.08 11.72
CA ASP A 770 -18.08 24.07 10.93
C ASP A 770 -16.85 23.47 10.23
N ALA A 771 -16.49 24.03 9.07
CA ALA A 771 -15.20 23.80 8.42
C ALA A 771 -14.71 25.09 7.75
N TYR A 772 -13.40 25.26 7.71
CA TYR A 772 -12.73 26.48 7.23
C TYR A 772 -11.75 26.14 6.12
N VAL A 773 -11.55 27.05 5.18
CA VAL A 773 -10.58 26.88 4.08
C VAL A 773 -9.59 28.03 4.03
N VAL A 774 -8.32 27.68 3.78
CA VAL A 774 -7.19 28.61 3.64
C VAL A 774 -6.19 28.10 2.59
N ASN A 775 -5.71 29.00 1.73
CA ASN A 775 -4.54 28.80 0.87
C ASN A 775 -3.57 30.02 0.92
N ASP A 776 -3.89 31.02 1.76
CA ASP A 776 -3.10 32.23 1.90
C ASP A 776 -1.69 31.93 2.47
N PRO A 777 -0.63 32.18 1.68
CA PRO A 777 0.73 31.81 2.05
C PRO A 777 1.28 32.59 3.26
N TYR A 778 0.75 33.77 3.54
CA TYR A 778 1.18 34.58 4.69
C TYR A 778 0.50 34.15 6.00
N HIS A 779 -0.47 33.25 5.91
CA HIS A 779 -1.28 32.73 7.01
C HIS A 779 -1.22 31.19 7.08
N GLY A 780 -0.05 30.63 6.78
CA GLY A 780 0.25 29.20 6.89
C GLY A 780 0.05 28.38 5.61
N GLY A 781 -0.44 28.99 4.52
CA GLY A 781 -0.41 28.38 3.19
C GLY A 781 1.02 28.15 2.69
N THR A 782 1.21 27.18 1.80
CA THR A 782 2.47 26.96 1.08
C THR A 782 2.54 27.79 -0.18
N HIS A 783 1.51 27.68 -1.02
CA HIS A 783 1.23 28.49 -2.19
C HIS A 783 -0.26 28.39 -2.51
N LEU A 784 -0.76 29.16 -3.47
CA LEU A 784 -2.21 29.27 -3.71
C LEU A 784 -2.87 27.96 -4.15
N PRO A 785 -2.25 27.11 -4.99
CA PRO A 785 -2.86 25.84 -5.39
C PRO A 785 -3.03 24.84 -4.24
N ASP A 786 -2.27 24.95 -3.14
CA ASP A 786 -2.40 24.08 -1.99
C ASP A 786 -3.50 24.60 -1.05
N VAL A 787 -4.72 24.13 -1.28
CA VAL A 787 -5.90 24.51 -0.50
C VAL A 787 -6.00 23.62 0.73
N THR A 788 -6.12 24.22 1.92
CA THR A 788 -6.21 23.52 3.21
C THR A 788 -7.61 23.68 3.80
N VAL A 789 -8.30 22.56 4.05
CA VAL A 789 -9.58 22.52 4.78
C VAL A 789 -9.33 22.06 6.21
N ILE A 790 -9.84 22.81 7.18
CA ILE A 790 -9.62 22.63 8.62
C ILE A 790 -10.97 22.48 9.33
N THR A 791 -11.09 21.45 10.15
CA THR A 791 -12.31 21.12 10.89
C THR A 791 -12.02 20.98 12.38
N PRO A 792 -12.66 21.78 13.27
CA PRO A 792 -12.57 21.60 14.71
C PRO A 792 -13.31 20.33 15.16
N VAL A 793 -12.71 19.56 16.07
CA VAL A 793 -13.31 18.36 16.66
C VAL A 793 -13.89 18.74 18.02
N PHE A 794 -15.22 18.83 18.12
CA PHE A 794 -15.91 19.12 19.37
C PHE A 794 -16.17 17.86 20.20
N ASP A 795 -16.26 18.01 21.52
CA ASP A 795 -16.78 16.96 22.38
C ASP A 795 -18.23 16.57 22.03
N ARG A 796 -18.71 15.43 22.52
CA ARG A 796 -20.06 14.93 22.20
C ARG A 796 -21.19 15.90 22.59
N LYS A 797 -20.94 16.80 23.55
CA LYS A 797 -21.92 17.84 23.95
C LYS A 797 -21.85 19.10 23.08
N GLY A 798 -20.86 19.23 22.20
CA GLY A 798 -20.67 20.39 21.35
C GLY A 798 -20.18 21.64 22.09
N SER A 799 -19.55 21.47 23.25
CA SER A 799 -19.19 22.53 24.20
C SER A 799 -17.71 22.91 24.20
N GLU A 800 -16.80 21.95 23.96
CA GLU A 800 -15.35 22.16 23.97
C GLU A 800 -14.72 21.61 22.69
N ILE A 801 -13.77 22.35 22.11
CA ILE A 801 -12.93 21.84 21.03
C ILE A 801 -11.84 20.97 21.65
N LEU A 802 -11.82 19.70 21.28
CA LEU A 802 -10.87 18.72 21.78
C LEU A 802 -9.59 18.68 20.94
N PHE A 803 -9.75 18.74 19.62
CA PHE A 803 -8.68 18.54 18.62
C PHE A 803 -9.01 19.33 17.33
N TYR A 804 -8.09 19.31 16.37
CA TYR A 804 -8.35 19.74 14.99
C TYR A 804 -7.91 18.66 14.01
N VAL A 805 -8.58 18.61 12.86
CA VAL A 805 -8.15 17.81 11.71
C VAL A 805 -8.01 18.71 10.49
N GLY A 806 -7.04 18.39 9.63
CA GLY A 806 -6.77 19.16 8.43
C GLY A 806 -6.48 18.26 7.22
N SER A 807 -6.92 18.70 6.06
CA SER A 807 -6.55 18.13 4.77
C SER A 807 -6.09 19.23 3.82
N ARG A 808 -4.94 19.04 3.19
CA ARG A 808 -4.38 19.93 2.17
C ARG A 808 -4.29 19.18 0.86
N GLY A 809 -4.81 19.75 -0.22
CA GLY A 809 -4.79 19.16 -1.55
C GLY A 809 -4.32 20.18 -2.58
N HIS A 810 -3.57 19.73 -3.58
CA HIS A 810 -3.12 20.57 -4.68
C HIS A 810 -4.19 20.65 -5.77
N HIS A 811 -4.87 21.79 -5.86
CA HIS A 811 -5.85 22.04 -6.90
C HIS A 811 -5.16 22.32 -8.24
N ALA A 812 -5.67 21.76 -9.33
CA ALA A 812 -5.02 21.87 -10.64
C ALA A 812 -4.94 23.30 -11.17
N ASP A 813 -5.89 24.16 -10.83
CA ASP A 813 -5.91 25.59 -11.17
C ASP A 813 -6.77 26.33 -10.12
N ILE A 814 -6.25 27.42 -9.58
CA ILE A 814 -6.95 28.35 -8.68
C ILE A 814 -6.96 29.78 -9.27
N GLY A 815 -6.72 29.89 -10.58
CA GLY A 815 -6.59 31.15 -11.32
C GLY A 815 -5.16 31.49 -11.71
N GLY A 816 -4.84 32.78 -11.77
CA GLY A 816 -3.50 33.29 -12.10
C GLY A 816 -3.28 33.53 -13.59
N THR A 817 -2.14 34.13 -13.96
CA THR A 817 -1.86 34.57 -15.34
C THR A 817 -1.69 33.40 -16.32
N THR A 818 -1.23 32.24 -15.85
CA THR A 818 -1.04 31.02 -16.65
C THR A 818 -1.93 29.87 -16.19
N PRO A 819 -2.37 28.97 -17.11
CA PRO A 819 -3.05 27.73 -16.73
C PRO A 819 -2.19 26.89 -15.78
N GLY A 820 -2.81 26.32 -14.74
CA GLY A 820 -2.10 25.53 -13.74
C GLY A 820 -1.67 26.31 -12.50
N SER A 821 -1.88 27.63 -12.48
CA SER A 821 -1.55 28.53 -11.35
C SER A 821 -0.08 28.50 -10.91
N MET A 822 0.82 28.25 -11.87
CA MET A 822 2.28 28.27 -11.70
C MET A 822 2.95 29.27 -12.67
N PRO A 823 2.55 30.55 -12.68
CA PRO A 823 3.15 31.55 -13.56
C PRO A 823 4.63 31.76 -13.24
N PRO A 824 5.53 31.69 -14.24
CA PRO A 824 6.97 31.78 -14.01
C PRO A 824 7.46 33.21 -13.74
N ASP A 825 6.65 34.22 -14.04
CA ASP A 825 7.00 35.64 -14.04
C ASP A 825 6.20 36.48 -13.02
N SER A 826 5.49 35.83 -12.09
CA SER A 826 4.73 36.52 -11.04
C SER A 826 5.61 37.43 -10.20
N LYS A 827 5.07 38.61 -9.88
CA LYS A 827 5.70 39.60 -8.99
C LYS A 827 4.89 39.80 -7.72
N THR A 828 3.58 39.69 -7.84
CA THR A 828 2.67 39.75 -6.69
C THR A 828 1.84 38.49 -6.58
N VAL A 829 1.36 38.21 -5.38
CA VAL A 829 0.55 37.02 -5.09
C VAL A 829 -0.75 36.98 -5.91
N GLU A 830 -1.29 38.14 -6.33
CA GLU A 830 -2.47 38.21 -7.19
C GLU A 830 -2.23 37.70 -8.62
N ASP A 831 -0.98 37.67 -9.08
CA ASP A 831 -0.61 37.08 -10.38
C ASP A 831 -0.78 35.55 -10.36
N GLU A 832 -0.73 34.94 -9.16
CA GLU A 832 -0.75 33.48 -8.95
C GLU A 832 -2.17 32.90 -8.83
N GLY A 833 -3.17 33.72 -8.50
CA GLY A 833 -4.58 33.32 -8.51
C GLY A 833 -5.40 33.82 -7.32
N VAL A 834 -6.39 33.04 -6.94
CA VAL A 834 -7.39 33.39 -5.91
C VAL A 834 -6.93 32.97 -4.51
N LEU A 835 -7.17 33.85 -3.53
CA LEU A 835 -6.81 33.68 -2.13
C LEU A 835 -8.02 33.38 -1.23
N PHE A 836 -7.83 32.44 -0.32
CA PHE A 836 -8.64 32.11 0.84
C PHE A 836 -7.78 32.30 2.09
N THR A 837 -8.07 33.30 2.92
CA THR A 837 -7.29 33.55 4.16
C THR A 837 -7.90 32.88 5.39
N ASN A 838 -9.22 32.87 5.51
CA ASN A 838 -9.97 32.23 6.61
C ASN A 838 -11.46 32.19 6.25
N PHE A 839 -11.82 31.48 5.18
CA PHE A 839 -13.21 31.40 4.74
C PHE A 839 -13.92 30.26 5.46
N GLN A 840 -15.03 30.56 6.16
CA GLN A 840 -15.90 29.52 6.72
C GLN A 840 -16.64 28.83 5.56
N LEU A 841 -16.11 27.68 5.15
CA LEU A 841 -16.55 26.89 4.00
C LEU A 841 -17.83 26.10 4.30
N VAL A 842 -17.93 25.57 5.52
CA VAL A 842 -19.12 24.90 6.05
C VAL A 842 -19.54 25.62 7.33
N LYS A 843 -20.84 25.90 7.45
CA LYS A 843 -21.42 26.54 8.64
C LYS A 843 -22.55 25.67 9.18
N GLY A 844 -22.37 25.13 10.39
CA GLY A 844 -23.39 24.26 11.01
C GLY A 844 -23.79 23.06 10.15
N GLY A 845 -22.84 22.46 9.41
CA GLY A 845 -23.07 21.34 8.50
C GLY A 845 -23.52 21.72 7.09
N GLU A 846 -23.83 23.00 6.81
CA GLU A 846 -24.23 23.46 5.47
C GLU A 846 -23.02 23.98 4.67
N PHE A 847 -22.77 23.39 3.50
CA PHE A 847 -21.72 23.81 2.58
C PHE A 847 -22.08 25.12 1.86
N ARG A 848 -21.22 26.13 1.95
CA ARG A 848 -21.46 27.46 1.40
C ARG A 848 -20.97 27.59 -0.05
N GLU A 849 -21.49 26.72 -0.91
CA GLU A 849 -21.03 26.57 -2.31
C GLU A 849 -21.02 27.88 -3.09
N GLN A 850 -22.14 28.62 -3.11
CA GLN A 850 -22.23 29.85 -3.91
C GLN A 850 -21.18 30.88 -3.48
N ALA A 851 -20.97 31.04 -2.18
CA ALA A 851 -19.96 31.98 -1.67
C ALA A 851 -18.53 31.53 -2.00
N ALA A 852 -18.25 30.22 -1.99
CA ALA A 852 -16.96 29.70 -2.44
C ALA A 852 -16.76 29.94 -3.95
N ARG A 853 -17.80 29.74 -4.77
CA ARG A 853 -17.79 30.04 -6.21
C ARG A 853 -17.58 31.52 -6.49
N ASP A 854 -18.22 32.40 -5.73
CA ASP A 854 -18.05 33.85 -5.87
C ASP A 854 -16.60 34.26 -5.61
N ILE A 855 -15.92 33.64 -4.63
CA ILE A 855 -14.49 33.86 -4.38
C ILE A 855 -13.64 33.33 -5.54
N LEU A 856 -13.88 32.11 -6.01
CA LEU A 856 -13.16 31.51 -7.15
C LEU A 856 -13.34 32.31 -8.46
N GLY A 857 -14.51 32.93 -8.64
CA GLY A 857 -14.82 33.83 -9.75
C GLY A 857 -14.38 35.28 -9.55
N SER A 858 -13.69 35.59 -8.45
CA SER A 858 -13.21 36.93 -8.12
C SER A 858 -11.74 37.13 -8.50
N GLY A 859 -11.19 38.31 -8.17
CA GLY A 859 -9.80 38.66 -8.46
C GLY A 859 -9.56 39.08 -9.90
N ARG A 860 -8.31 39.41 -10.22
CA ARG A 860 -7.90 39.80 -11.57
C ARG A 860 -7.85 38.60 -12.53
N TRP A 861 -7.51 37.43 -11.99
CA TRP A 861 -7.33 36.19 -12.72
C TRP A 861 -8.11 35.06 -12.01
N PRO A 862 -9.43 34.94 -12.26
CA PRO A 862 -10.27 33.96 -11.59
C PRO A 862 -9.91 32.52 -11.96
N ALA A 863 -10.35 31.57 -11.14
CA ALA A 863 -10.15 30.14 -11.39
C ALA A 863 -10.79 29.71 -12.70
N ARG A 864 -10.06 28.92 -13.51
CA ARG A 864 -10.54 28.48 -14.84
C ARG A 864 -11.58 27.38 -14.77
N ASN A 865 -11.55 26.56 -13.71
CA ASN A 865 -12.44 25.42 -13.53
C ASN A 865 -13.00 25.32 -12.09
N PRO A 866 -13.84 26.28 -11.67
CA PRO A 866 -14.37 26.32 -10.31
C PRO A 866 -15.17 25.07 -9.93
N ASP A 867 -15.77 24.36 -10.88
CA ASP A 867 -16.49 23.10 -10.62
C ASP A 867 -15.55 21.98 -10.13
N GLN A 868 -14.33 21.92 -10.65
CA GLN A 868 -13.30 21.01 -10.14
C GLN A 868 -12.84 21.44 -8.75
N ASN A 869 -12.62 22.74 -8.52
CA ASN A 869 -12.22 23.23 -7.19
C ASN A 869 -13.26 22.89 -6.11
N ILE A 870 -14.55 23.10 -6.39
CA ILE A 870 -15.64 22.78 -5.45
C ILE A 870 -15.71 21.27 -5.18
N ALA A 871 -15.55 20.43 -6.22
CA ALA A 871 -15.56 18.98 -6.04
C ALA A 871 -14.41 18.49 -5.14
N ASP A 872 -13.21 19.03 -5.30
CA ASP A 872 -12.06 18.69 -4.46
C ASP A 872 -12.22 19.21 -3.01
N MET A 873 -12.82 20.39 -2.82
CA MET A 873 -13.17 20.90 -1.48
C MET A 873 -14.18 19.99 -0.76
N HIS A 874 -15.17 19.45 -1.47
CA HIS A 874 -16.09 18.45 -0.91
C HIS A 874 -15.35 17.17 -0.47
N ALA A 875 -14.41 16.69 -1.29
CA ALA A 875 -13.58 15.53 -0.96
C ALA A 875 -12.76 15.77 0.32
N GLN A 876 -12.18 16.96 0.48
CA GLN A 876 -11.45 17.38 1.67
C GLN A 876 -12.33 17.44 2.92
N ILE A 877 -13.55 17.98 2.81
CA ILE A 877 -14.53 17.98 3.92
C ILE A 877 -14.86 16.54 4.33
N ALA A 878 -15.12 15.65 3.37
CA ALA A 878 -15.43 14.24 3.64
C ALA A 878 -14.26 13.51 4.32
N ALA A 879 -13.02 13.84 3.94
CA ALA A 879 -11.83 13.32 4.60
C ALA A 879 -11.70 13.81 6.04
N ASN A 880 -11.91 15.10 6.30
CA ASN A 880 -11.88 15.66 7.65
C ASN A 880 -12.96 15.06 8.55
N GLU A 881 -14.18 14.90 8.06
CA GLU A 881 -15.27 14.29 8.82
C GLU A 881 -14.94 12.85 9.27
N LYS A 882 -14.24 12.08 8.42
CA LYS A 882 -13.74 10.75 8.83
C LYS A 882 -12.76 10.86 10.01
N GLY A 883 -11.86 11.84 9.98
CA GLY A 883 -10.95 12.11 11.11
C GLY A 883 -11.67 12.47 12.40
N VAL A 884 -12.69 13.34 12.32
CA VAL A 884 -13.55 13.72 13.46
C VAL A 884 -14.18 12.47 14.10
N GLN A 885 -14.78 11.60 13.29
CA GLN A 885 -15.47 10.40 13.77
C GLN A 885 -14.53 9.42 14.48
N GLU A 886 -13.36 9.16 13.91
CA GLU A 886 -12.40 8.21 14.47
C GLU A 886 -11.75 8.74 15.77
N LEU A 887 -11.44 10.04 15.85
CA LEU A 887 -10.92 10.64 17.08
C LEU A 887 -11.93 10.57 18.23
N LEU A 888 -13.21 10.86 17.95
CA LEU A 888 -14.26 10.74 18.96
C LEU A 888 -14.44 9.29 19.41
N ARG A 889 -14.39 8.32 18.48
CA ARG A 889 -14.44 6.90 18.83
C ARG A 889 -13.25 6.49 19.70
N MET A 890 -12.07 7.03 19.44
CA MET A 890 -10.89 6.80 20.29
C MET A 890 -11.10 7.36 21.70
N CYS A 891 -11.64 8.57 21.83
CA CYS A 891 -11.98 9.16 23.13
C CYS A 891 -13.05 8.35 23.87
N ASP A 892 -14.06 7.85 23.16
CA ASP A 892 -15.10 6.98 23.74
C ASP A 892 -14.50 5.66 24.27
N HIS A 893 -13.42 5.16 23.64
CA HIS A 893 -12.76 3.91 24.02
C HIS A 893 -11.74 4.06 25.15
N PHE A 894 -10.84 5.05 25.08
CA PHE A 894 -9.71 5.19 26.00
C PHE A 894 -9.91 6.29 27.07
N GLY A 895 -10.91 7.16 26.89
CA GLY A 895 -11.07 8.37 27.69
C GLY A 895 -10.21 9.53 27.18
N LEU A 896 -10.75 10.75 27.26
CA LEU A 896 -10.11 11.96 26.75
C LEU A 896 -8.74 12.24 27.41
N ASP A 897 -8.63 12.07 28.73
CA ASP A 897 -7.40 12.36 29.47
C ASP A 897 -6.24 11.45 29.05
N VAL A 898 -6.54 10.18 28.75
CA VAL A 898 -5.57 9.21 28.23
C VAL A 898 -5.14 9.59 26.83
N VAL A 899 -6.10 9.86 25.93
CA VAL A 899 -5.80 10.27 24.55
C VAL A 899 -4.91 11.51 24.53
N ARG A 900 -5.23 12.55 25.33
CA ARG A 900 -4.43 13.77 25.45
C ARG A 900 -3.02 13.49 25.99
N ALA A 901 -2.89 12.64 27.01
CA ALA A 901 -1.59 12.27 27.56
C ALA A 901 -0.71 11.56 26.52
N TYR A 902 -1.26 10.60 25.77
CA TYR A 902 -0.51 9.86 24.75
C TYR A 902 -0.20 10.69 23.50
N MET A 903 -1.02 11.69 23.14
CA MET A 903 -0.61 12.70 22.16
C MET A 903 0.68 13.42 22.60
N GLY A 904 0.79 13.77 23.90
CA GLY A 904 2.01 14.32 24.48
C GLY A 904 3.19 13.35 24.43
N HIS A 905 3.01 12.11 24.91
CA HIS A 905 4.08 11.10 24.91
C HIS A 905 4.63 10.79 23.51
N VAL A 906 3.77 10.81 22.49
CA VAL A 906 4.18 10.62 21.07
C VAL A 906 5.04 11.79 20.58
N GLN A 907 4.76 13.02 21.00
CA GLN A 907 5.60 14.18 20.71
C GLN A 907 6.94 14.12 21.47
N ASP A 908 6.91 13.78 22.76
CA ASP A 908 8.11 13.67 23.60
C ASP A 908 9.09 12.62 23.05
N ASN A 909 8.56 11.49 22.54
CA ASN A 909 9.38 10.46 21.90
C ASN A 909 10.05 10.95 20.61
N ALA A 910 9.32 11.70 19.78
CA ALA A 910 9.86 12.28 18.56
C ALA A 910 10.94 13.34 18.86
N GLU A 911 10.73 14.15 19.89
CA GLU A 911 11.73 15.08 20.41
C GLU A 911 13.01 14.33 20.81
N GLU A 912 12.90 13.30 21.65
CA GLU A 912 14.05 12.54 22.14
C GLU A 912 14.82 11.84 20.99
N ALA A 913 14.11 11.35 19.97
CA ALA A 913 14.72 10.76 18.80
C ALA A 913 15.57 11.77 18.01
N VAL A 914 15.09 13.00 17.81
CA VAL A 914 15.87 14.08 17.18
C VAL A 914 17.05 14.49 18.07
N ARG A 915 16.85 14.61 19.39
CA ARG A 915 17.92 14.91 20.34
C ARG A 915 19.07 13.89 20.30
N ARG A 916 18.79 12.61 20.01
CA ARG A 916 19.81 11.55 19.89
C ARG A 916 20.68 11.76 18.66
N VAL A 917 20.09 12.22 17.56
CA VAL A 917 20.81 12.52 16.33
C VAL A 917 21.66 13.77 16.50
N ILE A 918 21.14 14.82 17.14
CA ILE A 918 21.85 16.09 17.33
C ILE A 918 23.21 15.89 18.01
N SER A 919 23.35 14.94 18.94
CA SER A 919 24.60 14.71 19.68
C SER A 919 25.78 14.26 18.81
N VAL A 920 25.52 13.72 17.61
CA VAL A 920 26.56 13.29 16.65
C VAL A 920 26.76 14.27 15.50
N LEU A 921 25.95 15.33 15.42
CA LEU A 921 26.10 16.38 14.42
C LEU A 921 27.25 17.33 14.78
N LYS A 922 27.75 18.02 13.77
CA LYS A 922 28.80 19.03 13.89
C LYS A 922 28.29 20.36 13.38
N ASP A 923 28.91 21.42 13.88
CA ASP A 923 28.71 22.76 13.34
C ASP A 923 29.11 22.79 11.86
N GLY A 924 28.36 23.56 11.08
CA GLY A 924 28.67 23.78 9.69
C GLY A 924 27.83 24.88 9.08
N SER A 925 28.27 25.36 7.93
CA SER A 925 27.56 26.37 7.16
C SER A 925 27.67 26.08 5.67
N TYR A 926 26.68 26.57 4.91
CA TYR A 926 26.66 26.42 3.48
C TYR A 926 26.01 27.62 2.81
N GLU A 927 26.51 27.97 1.62
CA GLU A 927 25.91 28.95 0.73
C GLU A 927 25.45 28.22 -0.54
N TYR A 928 24.15 28.23 -0.81
CA TYR A 928 23.56 27.60 -1.97
C TYR A 928 23.06 28.66 -2.95
N PRO A 929 23.69 28.82 -4.13
CA PRO A 929 23.23 29.76 -5.15
C PRO A 929 22.06 29.19 -5.94
N LEU A 930 21.09 30.05 -6.28
CA LEU A 930 19.95 29.76 -7.14
C LEU A 930 20.16 30.38 -8.53
N ASP A 931 19.56 29.81 -9.57
CA ASP A 931 19.72 30.28 -10.94
C ASP A 931 19.19 31.71 -11.19
N ASN A 932 18.30 32.23 -10.32
CA ASN A 932 17.82 33.61 -10.40
C ASN A 932 18.76 34.63 -9.73
N GLY A 933 19.92 34.19 -9.24
CA GLY A 933 20.92 35.03 -8.58
C GLY A 933 20.76 35.17 -7.06
N ALA A 934 19.69 34.63 -6.48
CA ALA A 934 19.53 34.59 -5.03
C ALA A 934 20.47 33.56 -4.37
N VAL A 935 20.77 33.75 -3.09
CA VAL A 935 21.62 32.85 -2.31
C VAL A 935 20.96 32.52 -0.98
N ILE A 936 20.80 31.22 -0.72
CA ILE A 936 20.39 30.72 0.61
C ILE A 936 21.66 30.50 1.42
N ARG A 937 21.74 31.13 2.58
CA ARG A 937 22.83 30.94 3.55
C ARG A 937 22.27 30.30 4.80
N VAL A 938 22.88 29.21 5.24
CA VAL A 938 22.48 28.55 6.47
C VAL A 938 23.69 28.15 7.29
N ALA A 939 23.62 28.40 8.60
CA ALA A 939 24.56 27.88 9.58
C ALA A 939 23.81 27.01 10.59
N VAL A 940 24.30 25.81 10.83
CA VAL A 940 23.81 24.92 11.88
C VAL A 940 24.83 24.92 13.01
N ARG A 941 24.40 25.32 14.22
CA ARG A 941 25.23 25.33 15.43
C ARG A 941 24.65 24.36 16.44
N VAL A 942 25.45 23.39 16.87
CA VAL A 942 25.02 22.27 17.71
C VAL A 942 25.48 22.47 19.14
N ASP A 943 24.55 22.43 20.09
CA ASP A 943 24.86 22.30 21.51
C ASP A 943 24.76 20.82 21.90
N GLN A 944 25.92 20.16 22.02
CA GLN A 944 25.98 18.75 22.39
C GLN A 944 25.54 18.48 23.83
N GLN A 945 25.69 19.45 24.74
CA GLN A 945 25.30 19.29 26.15
C GLN A 945 23.78 19.41 26.29
N ALA A 946 23.19 20.43 25.67
CA ALA A 946 21.74 20.63 25.66
C ALA A 946 21.01 19.72 24.66
N ARG A 947 21.75 19.00 23.80
CA ARG A 947 21.24 18.18 22.69
C ARG A 947 20.25 18.96 21.84
N SER A 948 20.61 20.20 21.49
CA SER A 948 19.81 21.14 20.70
C SER A 948 20.62 21.73 19.55
N ALA A 949 19.95 22.31 18.55
CA ALA A 949 20.61 22.95 17.43
C ALA A 949 19.94 24.29 17.05
N VAL A 950 20.77 25.27 16.69
CA VAL A 950 20.32 26.53 16.09
C VAL A 950 20.53 26.46 14.59
N VAL A 951 19.46 26.59 13.82
CA VAL A 951 19.46 26.67 12.36
C VAL A 951 19.24 28.13 11.96
N ASP A 952 20.30 28.77 11.51
CA ASP A 952 20.35 30.21 11.30
C ASP A 952 20.48 30.56 9.81
N PHE A 953 19.43 31.17 9.25
CA PHE A 953 19.37 31.59 7.85
C PHE A 953 19.82 33.04 7.63
N THR A 954 20.44 33.69 8.63
CA THR A 954 20.95 35.05 8.52
C THR A 954 21.95 35.19 7.35
N GLY A 955 21.74 36.20 6.52
CA GLY A 955 22.54 36.46 5.32
C GLY A 955 21.98 35.83 4.04
N THR A 956 20.90 35.06 4.13
CA THR A 956 20.08 34.70 2.95
C THR A 956 19.55 35.97 2.28
N SER A 957 19.42 35.95 0.95
CA SER A 957 18.95 37.08 0.14
C SER A 957 17.65 37.70 0.68
N ASP A 958 17.55 39.03 0.52
CA ASP A 958 16.34 39.79 0.78
C ASP A 958 15.17 39.29 -0.09
N GLN A 959 13.94 39.69 0.27
CA GLN A 959 12.75 39.41 -0.53
C GLN A 959 12.97 39.79 -2.01
N LEU A 960 12.62 38.87 -2.89
CA LEU A 960 12.79 38.98 -4.33
C LEU A 960 11.58 39.65 -4.99
N ASP A 961 11.79 40.22 -6.16
CA ASP A 961 10.76 40.80 -7.04
C ASP A 961 10.15 39.77 -8.01
N ASN A 962 10.31 38.48 -7.71
CA ASN A 962 9.79 37.33 -8.46
C ASN A 962 9.17 36.29 -7.51
N ASN A 963 8.75 35.14 -8.04
CA ASN A 963 7.98 34.12 -7.31
C ASN A 963 8.82 33.10 -6.52
N PHE A 964 10.14 33.24 -6.46
CA PHE A 964 11.02 32.33 -5.70
C PHE A 964 11.06 32.63 -4.20
N ASN A 965 10.26 33.59 -3.71
CA ASN A 965 10.07 33.77 -2.28
C ASN A 965 9.36 32.54 -1.69
N ALA A 966 9.81 32.05 -0.55
CA ALA A 966 9.20 30.96 0.18
C ALA A 966 8.62 31.47 1.51
N PRO A 967 7.34 31.19 1.82
CA PRO A 967 6.77 31.48 3.13
C PRO A 967 7.57 30.80 4.24
N GLY A 968 7.65 31.42 5.41
CA GLY A 968 8.44 30.89 6.54
C GLY A 968 8.04 29.47 6.95
N ALA A 969 6.77 29.10 6.77
CA ALA A 969 6.28 27.75 7.01
C ALA A 969 6.98 26.69 6.13
N ILE A 970 7.42 27.05 4.92
CA ILE A 970 8.15 26.15 4.01
C ILE A 970 9.58 25.92 4.51
N ALA A 971 10.26 26.98 4.96
CA ALA A 971 11.59 26.85 5.53
C ALA A 971 11.58 25.97 6.80
N VAL A 972 10.57 26.14 7.66
CA VAL A 972 10.37 25.26 8.84
C VAL A 972 10.11 23.82 8.42
N ALA A 973 9.28 23.58 7.41
CA ALA A 973 9.03 22.24 6.88
C ALA A 973 10.30 21.58 6.29
N ALA A 974 11.15 22.35 5.61
CA ALA A 974 12.43 21.86 5.10
C ALA A 974 13.40 21.47 6.23
N VAL A 975 13.49 22.28 7.30
CA VAL A 975 14.28 21.94 8.51
C VAL A 975 13.74 20.66 9.15
N LEU A 976 12.43 20.59 9.38
CA LEU A 976 11.78 19.41 9.95
C LEU A 976 12.08 18.14 9.13
N TYR A 977 11.92 18.22 7.81
CA TYR A 977 12.20 17.12 6.89
C TYR A 977 13.65 16.65 7.00
N VAL A 978 14.62 17.57 6.94
CA VAL A 978 16.05 17.23 7.03
C VAL A 978 16.34 16.50 8.33
N PHE A 979 15.97 17.06 9.48
CA PHE A 979 16.25 16.43 10.77
C PHE A 979 15.54 15.08 10.92
N ARG A 980 14.33 14.92 10.38
CA ARG A 980 13.64 13.62 10.35
C ARG A 980 14.40 12.58 9.53
N THR A 981 15.01 12.95 8.41
CA THR A 981 15.80 12.02 7.56
C THR A 981 17.09 11.55 8.20
N LEU A 982 17.56 12.23 9.26
CA LEU A 982 18.76 11.85 10.01
C LEU A 982 18.44 10.83 11.12
N VAL A 983 17.18 10.71 11.51
CA VAL A 983 16.71 9.71 12.47
C VAL A 983 16.56 8.37 11.75
N ASN A 984 17.48 7.44 12.02
CA ASN A 984 17.42 6.06 11.52
C ASN A 984 16.46 5.20 12.36
N ASP A 985 15.23 5.67 12.48
CA ASP A 985 14.17 5.02 13.23
C ASP A 985 12.79 5.32 12.64
N ASP A 986 11.85 4.41 12.82
CA ASP A 986 10.44 4.56 12.46
C ASP A 986 9.71 5.31 13.58
N ILE A 987 9.82 6.64 13.52
CA ILE A 987 9.03 7.59 14.33
C ILE A 987 8.02 8.35 13.43
N PRO A 988 6.82 8.69 13.94
CA PRO A 988 5.90 9.57 13.25
C PRO A 988 6.51 10.96 13.07
N LEU A 989 6.13 11.66 11.99
CA LEU A 989 6.53 13.05 11.82
C LEU A 989 5.52 13.97 12.52
N ASN A 990 5.98 14.64 13.57
CA ASN A 990 5.13 15.52 14.40
C ASN A 990 5.93 16.72 14.94
N ASP A 991 5.25 17.65 15.61
CA ASP A 991 5.87 18.89 16.12
C ASP A 991 6.96 18.65 17.20
N GLY A 992 6.98 17.46 17.84
CA GLY A 992 8.03 17.07 18.78
C GLY A 992 9.42 17.12 18.16
N CYS A 993 9.54 16.81 16.86
CA CYS A 993 10.80 16.89 16.13
C CYS A 993 11.40 18.32 16.05
N LEU A 994 10.58 19.35 16.22
CA LEU A 994 11.00 20.76 16.17
C LEU A 994 11.42 21.31 17.54
N VAL A 995 10.99 20.69 18.65
CA VAL A 995 11.27 21.17 20.02
C VAL A 995 12.76 21.38 20.31
N PRO A 996 13.71 20.51 19.89
CA PRO A 996 15.13 20.73 20.16
C PRO A 996 15.80 21.71 19.18
N LEU A 997 15.05 22.33 18.27
CA LEU A 997 15.56 23.19 17.20
C LEU A 997 15.14 24.64 17.40
N SER A 998 16.09 25.57 17.26
CA SER A 998 15.80 27.00 17.15
C SER A 998 16.04 27.44 15.71
N ILE A 999 14.98 27.91 15.03
CA ILE A 999 15.04 28.30 13.62
C ILE A 999 14.99 29.82 13.52
N ILE A 1000 16.03 30.42 12.95
CA ILE A 1000 16.13 31.88 12.75
C ILE A 1000 15.92 32.17 11.26
N LEU A 1001 14.81 32.84 10.95
CA LEU A 1001 14.46 33.32 9.61
C LEU A 1001 14.44 34.86 9.63
N PRO A 1002 15.33 35.54 8.89
CA PRO A 1002 15.32 37.00 8.82
C PRO A 1002 14.02 37.53 8.23
N GLU A 1003 13.38 38.48 8.91
CA GLU A 1003 12.16 39.15 8.43
C GLU A 1003 12.44 39.95 7.15
N GLY A 1004 11.56 39.85 6.15
CA GLY A 1004 11.75 40.50 4.85
C GLY A 1004 12.80 39.84 3.95
N SER A 1005 13.32 38.66 4.32
CA SER A 1005 14.13 37.83 3.42
C SER A 1005 13.26 37.03 2.46
N MET A 1006 13.87 36.44 1.43
CA MET A 1006 13.16 35.53 0.52
C MET A 1006 12.57 34.29 1.22
N LEU A 1007 12.99 33.95 2.44
CA LEU A 1007 12.46 32.83 3.24
C LEU A 1007 11.42 33.26 4.28
N ARG A 1008 11.13 34.57 4.37
CA ARG A 1008 10.07 35.16 5.18
C ARG A 1008 9.62 36.46 4.51
N PRO A 1009 9.02 36.36 3.31
CA PRO A 1009 8.57 37.53 2.56
C PRO A 1009 7.37 38.19 3.21
N ASN A 1010 7.23 39.49 2.99
CA ASN A 1010 6.06 40.28 3.35
C ASN A 1010 5.05 40.32 2.18
N PRO A 1011 3.74 40.43 2.45
CA PRO A 1011 2.75 40.70 1.41
C PRO A 1011 3.07 41.99 0.63
N PRO A 1012 2.79 42.06 -0.68
CA PRO A 1012 2.10 41.08 -1.52
C PRO A 1012 3.05 40.24 -2.40
N ALA A 1013 4.26 39.90 -1.95
CA ALA A 1013 5.23 39.16 -2.75
C ALA A 1013 4.72 37.80 -3.28
N SER A 1014 4.91 37.52 -4.56
CA SER A 1014 4.66 36.19 -5.15
C SER A 1014 5.51 35.09 -4.50
N VAL A 1015 4.96 33.88 -4.37
CA VAL A 1015 5.57 32.77 -3.61
C VAL A 1015 5.46 31.38 -4.26
N VAL A 1016 4.85 31.25 -5.43
CA VAL A 1016 4.49 29.93 -5.96
C VAL A 1016 5.72 29.03 -6.19
N ALA A 1017 6.85 29.58 -6.65
CA ALA A 1017 8.09 28.83 -6.80
C ALA A 1017 8.77 28.54 -5.45
N GLY A 1018 8.39 29.24 -4.38
CA GLY A 1018 8.84 28.97 -3.01
C GLY A 1018 8.60 27.53 -2.56
N ASN A 1019 7.42 27.00 -2.89
CA ASN A 1019 7.01 25.65 -2.53
C ASN A 1019 7.72 24.57 -3.35
N VAL A 1020 7.84 24.79 -4.66
CA VAL A 1020 8.33 23.76 -5.59
C VAL A 1020 9.83 23.83 -5.89
N GLU A 1021 10.45 25.00 -5.79
CA GLU A 1021 11.86 25.21 -6.17
C GLU A 1021 12.72 25.62 -4.97
N THR A 1022 12.36 26.71 -4.28
CA THR A 1022 13.17 27.22 -3.16
C THR A 1022 13.24 26.22 -2.01
N SER A 1023 12.16 25.49 -1.73
CA SER A 1023 12.12 24.44 -0.71
C SER A 1023 13.17 23.34 -0.94
N MET A 1024 13.40 22.93 -2.19
CA MET A 1024 14.41 21.95 -2.58
C MET A 1024 15.82 22.48 -2.34
N CYS A 1025 16.04 23.77 -2.63
CA CYS A 1025 17.31 24.46 -2.41
C CYS A 1025 17.63 24.60 -0.91
N ILE A 1026 16.64 24.91 -0.06
CA ILE A 1026 16.81 24.96 1.41
C ILE A 1026 17.31 23.60 1.93
N VAL A 1027 16.70 22.50 1.47
CA VAL A 1027 17.09 21.15 1.88
C VAL A 1027 18.52 20.82 1.46
N ASN A 1028 18.89 21.12 0.21
CA ASN A 1028 20.27 20.93 -0.26
C ASN A 1028 21.27 21.80 0.53
N ALA A 1029 20.94 23.05 0.85
CA ALA A 1029 21.78 23.93 1.67
C ALA A 1029 22.00 23.36 3.08
N LEU A 1030 20.94 22.84 3.71
CA LEU A 1030 21.00 22.18 5.02
C LEU A 1030 21.88 20.93 4.99
N TYR A 1031 21.71 20.05 3.99
CA TYR A 1031 22.58 18.87 3.85
C TYR A 1031 24.03 19.24 3.56
N GLY A 1032 24.27 20.30 2.80
CA GLY A 1032 25.59 20.86 2.56
C GLY A 1032 26.23 21.37 3.86
N ALA A 1033 25.47 22.07 4.70
CA ALA A 1033 25.95 22.59 5.97
C ALA A 1033 26.25 21.47 6.98
N LEU A 1034 25.40 20.43 7.02
CA LEU A 1034 25.61 19.26 7.87
C LEU A 1034 26.71 18.33 7.34
N GLY A 1035 26.99 18.37 6.03
CA GLY A 1035 27.98 17.51 5.38
C GLY A 1035 27.57 16.04 5.33
N VAL A 1036 26.26 15.74 5.30
CA VAL A 1036 25.74 14.37 5.49
C VAL A 1036 25.10 13.76 4.24
N LEU A 1037 24.88 14.54 3.16
CA LEU A 1037 24.36 14.08 1.88
C LEU A 1037 24.83 15.03 0.76
N ALA A 1038 25.20 14.50 -0.41
CA ALA A 1038 25.41 15.31 -1.60
C ALA A 1038 24.06 15.88 -2.10
N ALA A 1039 24.09 16.92 -2.94
CA ALA A 1039 22.86 17.50 -3.46
C ALA A 1039 22.10 16.52 -4.35
N SER A 1040 20.79 16.42 -4.15
CA SER A 1040 19.90 15.92 -5.22
C SER A 1040 19.65 17.03 -6.24
N GLN A 1041 18.85 16.75 -7.27
CA GLN A 1041 18.54 17.66 -8.39
C GLN A 1041 18.17 19.11 -8.04
N GLY A 1042 17.76 19.41 -6.79
CA GLY A 1042 17.57 20.79 -6.29
C GLY A 1042 16.36 21.53 -6.86
N THR A 1043 15.53 20.85 -7.65
CA THR A 1043 14.33 21.36 -8.30
C THR A 1043 13.25 20.27 -8.36
N MET A 1044 11.98 20.66 -8.42
CA MET A 1044 10.88 19.74 -8.74
C MET A 1044 10.60 19.65 -10.26
N ASN A 1045 11.27 20.49 -11.06
CA ASN A 1045 11.02 20.67 -12.50
C ASN A 1045 9.51 20.82 -12.76
N ASN A 1046 8.91 21.81 -12.12
CA ASN A 1046 7.48 22.02 -12.12
C ASN A 1046 7.02 22.49 -13.50
N PHE A 1047 6.38 21.58 -14.23
CA PHE A 1047 5.91 21.79 -15.59
C PHE A 1047 4.40 21.90 -15.59
N THR A 1048 3.89 23.02 -16.11
CA THR A 1048 2.46 23.23 -16.33
C THR A 1048 2.19 23.48 -17.80
N PHE A 1049 1.01 23.07 -18.25
CA PHE A 1049 0.51 23.47 -19.55
C PHE A 1049 -1.01 23.50 -19.57
N GLY A 1050 -1.56 24.27 -20.51
CA GLY A 1050 -2.98 24.28 -20.71
C GLY A 1050 -3.49 25.42 -21.59
N ASN A 1051 -4.80 25.54 -21.61
CA ASN A 1051 -5.57 26.59 -22.27
C ASN A 1051 -6.88 26.82 -21.49
N ALA A 1052 -7.89 27.43 -22.12
CA ALA A 1052 -9.18 27.68 -21.48
C ALA A 1052 -9.95 26.40 -21.10
N ARG A 1053 -9.66 25.27 -21.76
CA ARG A 1053 -10.37 23.99 -21.56
C ARG A 1053 -9.58 22.98 -20.74
N HIS A 1054 -8.26 22.98 -20.87
CA HIS A 1054 -7.37 22.01 -20.24
C HIS A 1054 -6.38 22.71 -19.31
N GLN A 1055 -6.19 22.19 -18.11
CA GLN A 1055 -5.16 22.64 -17.17
C GLN A 1055 -4.43 21.41 -16.64
N TYR A 1056 -3.11 21.40 -16.77
CA TYR A 1056 -2.27 20.31 -16.31
C TYR A 1056 -1.08 20.87 -15.54
N TYR A 1057 -0.74 20.16 -14.46
CA TYR A 1057 0.41 20.42 -13.62
C TYR A 1057 1.12 19.09 -13.39
N GLU A 1058 2.44 19.13 -13.33
CA GLU A 1058 3.33 17.99 -13.16
C GLU A 1058 4.64 18.41 -12.49
N THR A 1059 5.16 17.55 -11.62
CA THR A 1059 6.57 17.62 -11.15
C THR A 1059 7.33 16.50 -11.84
N ILE A 1060 8.59 16.74 -12.21
CA ILE A 1060 9.42 15.78 -12.95
C ILE A 1060 10.66 15.45 -12.11
N SER A 1061 10.85 14.16 -11.84
CA SER A 1061 11.97 13.69 -11.04
C SER A 1061 13.32 13.73 -11.76
N GLY A 1062 14.41 13.69 -10.99
CA GLY A 1062 15.78 13.65 -11.48
C GLY A 1062 16.66 12.81 -10.56
N GLY A 1063 17.96 13.13 -10.51
CA GLY A 1063 18.92 12.36 -9.73
C GLY A 1063 18.95 12.73 -8.24
N THR A 1064 18.96 11.73 -7.35
CA THR A 1064 19.23 11.96 -5.92
C THR A 1064 20.73 12.03 -5.64
N GLY A 1065 21.12 12.74 -4.58
CA GLY A 1065 22.50 12.78 -4.11
C GLY A 1065 22.97 11.46 -3.51
N ALA A 1066 24.26 11.16 -3.66
CA ALA A 1066 24.96 10.10 -2.95
C ALA A 1066 25.35 10.52 -1.52
N GLY A 1067 25.64 9.58 -0.63
CA GLY A 1067 26.04 9.94 0.73
C GLY A 1067 26.62 8.78 1.55
N PRO A 1068 27.09 9.05 2.78
CA PRO A 1068 27.57 8.03 3.70
C PRO A 1068 26.43 7.14 4.22
N VAL A 1069 26.71 5.91 4.63
CA VAL A 1069 25.68 5.08 5.30
C VAL A 1069 25.36 5.63 6.69
N ARG A 1070 26.38 6.08 7.41
CA ARG A 1070 26.26 6.65 8.76
C ARG A 1070 26.48 8.15 8.75
N ILE A 1071 25.70 8.88 9.55
CA ILE A 1071 25.82 10.34 9.65
C ILE A 1071 27.05 10.81 10.44
N ASP A 1072 27.57 9.97 11.34
CA ASP A 1072 28.72 10.26 12.20
C ASP A 1072 30.07 9.94 11.54
N ALA A 1073 30.05 9.23 10.41
CA ALA A 1073 31.21 8.83 9.60
C ALA A 1073 31.03 9.31 8.15
N ALA A 1074 31.24 10.62 7.94
CA ALA A 1074 31.08 11.30 6.64
C ALA A 1074 32.43 11.67 5.96
N GLY A 1075 33.51 10.98 6.29
CA GLY A 1075 34.82 11.12 5.66
C GLY A 1075 34.86 10.58 4.23
N PRO A 1076 35.90 10.92 3.44
CA PRO A 1076 35.98 10.54 2.02
C PRO A 1076 36.18 9.03 1.77
N HIS A 1077 36.55 8.27 2.81
CA HIS A 1077 36.83 6.83 2.74
C HIS A 1077 35.74 5.97 3.39
N ASP A 1078 34.75 6.59 4.01
CA ASP A 1078 33.70 5.89 4.73
C ASP A 1078 32.76 5.15 3.76
N GLU A 1079 32.04 4.18 4.32
CA GLU A 1079 31.03 3.44 3.57
C GLU A 1079 29.88 4.37 3.17
N GLY A 1080 29.44 4.26 1.92
CA GLY A 1080 28.43 5.13 1.35
C GLY A 1080 27.46 4.38 0.44
N PHE A 1081 26.54 5.13 -0.13
CA PHE A 1081 25.55 4.66 -1.09
C PHE A 1081 25.49 5.59 -2.30
N ALA A 1082 25.15 5.01 -3.45
CA ALA A 1082 24.94 5.75 -4.69
C ALA A 1082 23.57 6.45 -4.69
N GLY A 1083 23.47 7.55 -5.42
CA GLY A 1083 22.19 8.21 -5.67
C GLY A 1083 21.30 7.41 -6.64
N THR A 1084 19.99 7.60 -6.51
CA THR A 1084 18.98 6.91 -7.30
C THR A 1084 18.55 7.79 -8.46
N SER A 1085 18.48 7.19 -9.66
CA SER A 1085 18.14 7.92 -10.89
C SER A 1085 16.63 8.11 -11.03
N VAL A 1086 16.20 9.27 -11.52
CA VAL A 1086 14.80 9.58 -11.90
C VAL A 1086 13.79 9.13 -10.84
N VAL A 1087 13.93 9.67 -9.63
CA VAL A 1087 13.01 9.45 -8.50
C VAL A 1087 12.80 10.76 -7.76
N GLN A 1088 11.60 10.98 -7.21
CA GLN A 1088 11.31 12.16 -6.43
C GLN A 1088 12.23 12.27 -5.21
N ALA A 1089 12.61 13.50 -4.89
CA ALA A 1089 13.52 13.81 -3.80
C ALA A 1089 12.96 14.90 -2.89
N HIS A 1090 13.45 14.93 -1.66
CA HIS A 1090 13.26 16.01 -0.70
C HIS A 1090 11.80 16.44 -0.49
N MET A 1091 11.39 17.59 -1.01
CA MET A 1091 10.13 18.23 -0.64
C MET A 1091 8.91 17.72 -1.43
N THR A 1092 9.13 16.79 -2.38
CA THR A 1092 8.04 16.20 -3.16
C THR A 1092 8.04 14.67 -3.19
N ASN A 1093 6.88 14.07 -3.42
CA ASN A 1093 6.74 12.66 -3.78
C ASN A 1093 5.54 12.39 -4.69
N SER A 1094 5.06 13.39 -5.44
CA SER A 1094 3.91 13.21 -6.32
C SER A 1094 4.22 12.24 -7.45
N ARG A 1095 3.22 11.43 -7.81
CA ARG A 1095 3.31 10.53 -8.96
C ARG A 1095 3.18 11.30 -10.27
N LEU A 1096 3.66 10.68 -11.35
CA LEU A 1096 3.30 11.09 -12.71
C LEU A 1096 1.91 10.57 -13.06
N THR A 1097 1.24 11.29 -13.96
CA THR A 1097 0.10 10.72 -14.69
C THR A 1097 0.62 9.61 -15.60
N ASP A 1098 -0.10 8.49 -15.64
CA ASP A 1098 0.26 7.38 -16.52
C ASP A 1098 0.31 7.84 -18.00
N PRO A 1099 1.30 7.40 -18.80
CA PRO A 1099 1.43 7.82 -20.20
C PRO A 1099 0.14 7.72 -21.01
N GLU A 1100 -0.66 6.67 -20.82
CA GLU A 1100 -1.89 6.50 -21.61
C GLU A 1100 -3.00 7.40 -21.12
N VAL A 1101 -3.09 7.62 -19.80
CA VAL A 1101 -4.06 8.53 -19.19
C VAL A 1101 -3.76 9.97 -19.59
N LEU A 1102 -2.48 10.35 -19.65
CA LEU A 1102 -2.04 11.67 -20.10
C LEU A 1102 -2.53 11.94 -21.53
N GLU A 1103 -2.26 11.03 -22.47
CA GLU A 1103 -2.65 11.19 -23.88
C GLU A 1103 -4.15 11.06 -24.12
N PHE A 1104 -4.85 10.32 -23.24
CA PHE A 1104 -6.30 10.18 -23.33
C PHE A 1104 -7.03 11.43 -22.84
N ARG A 1105 -6.51 12.09 -21.79
CA ARG A 1105 -7.18 13.24 -21.13
C ARG A 1105 -6.78 14.59 -21.70
N PHE A 1106 -5.57 14.69 -22.23
CA PHE A 1106 -5.00 15.94 -22.71
C PHE A 1106 -4.56 15.79 -24.17
N PRO A 1107 -4.73 16.83 -25.01
CA PRO A 1107 -4.31 16.81 -26.40
C PRO A 1107 -2.78 16.97 -26.52
N VAL A 1108 -2.06 16.02 -25.92
CA VAL A 1108 -0.61 15.90 -25.96
C VAL A 1108 -0.23 14.44 -26.22
N ARG A 1109 1.01 14.21 -26.66
CA ARG A 1109 1.60 12.89 -26.83
C ARG A 1109 2.94 12.84 -26.11
N LEU A 1110 3.11 11.89 -25.20
CA LEU A 1110 4.40 11.62 -24.57
C LEU A 1110 5.26 10.85 -25.57
N GLU A 1111 6.33 11.48 -26.07
CA GLU A 1111 7.21 10.84 -27.04
C GLU A 1111 8.22 9.92 -26.37
N SER A 1112 8.80 10.36 -25.26
CA SER A 1112 9.68 9.54 -24.44
C SER A 1112 9.77 10.03 -22.99
N TYR A 1113 10.13 9.12 -22.10
CA TYR A 1113 10.63 9.46 -20.78
C TYR A 1113 11.74 8.49 -20.37
N GLU A 1114 12.98 8.98 -20.41
CA GLU A 1114 14.19 8.16 -20.40
C GLU A 1114 15.17 8.64 -19.35
N ILE A 1115 16.05 7.75 -18.86
CA ILE A 1115 17.14 8.14 -17.96
C ILE A 1115 18.24 8.83 -18.78
N ARG A 1116 18.67 10.00 -18.31
CA ARG A 1116 19.80 10.77 -18.86
C ARG A 1116 21.13 10.19 -18.37
N HIS A 1117 21.54 9.06 -18.93
CA HIS A 1117 22.75 8.35 -18.49
C HIS A 1117 24.01 9.24 -18.50
N GLY A 1118 24.79 9.17 -17.43
CA GLY A 1118 26.03 9.93 -17.27
C GLY A 1118 25.83 11.33 -16.69
N SER A 1119 24.60 11.71 -16.35
CA SER A 1119 24.33 13.01 -15.72
C SER A 1119 24.58 13.01 -14.20
N GLY A 1120 24.68 11.84 -13.56
CA GLY A 1120 25.02 11.73 -12.14
C GLY A 1120 26.47 12.08 -11.84
N GLY A 1121 26.71 12.78 -10.73
CA GLY A 1121 28.04 13.20 -10.31
C GLY A 1121 28.96 12.01 -10.02
N ALA A 1122 30.18 12.06 -10.52
CA ALA A 1122 31.17 11.00 -10.31
C ALA A 1122 31.65 10.95 -8.85
N GLY A 1123 31.91 9.76 -8.33
CA GLY A 1123 32.53 9.55 -7.02
C GLY A 1123 32.85 8.07 -6.84
N ARG A 1124 33.34 7.69 -5.66
CA ARG A 1124 33.34 6.27 -5.23
C ARG A 1124 31.91 5.72 -5.26
N TYR A 1125 30.97 6.54 -4.82
CA TYR A 1125 29.53 6.32 -5.00
C TYR A 1125 28.98 7.43 -5.92
N PRO A 1126 28.47 7.08 -7.12
CA PRO A 1126 27.96 8.07 -8.05
C PRO A 1126 26.61 8.64 -7.59
N GLY A 1127 26.33 9.88 -7.96
CA GLY A 1127 24.99 10.46 -7.83
C GLY A 1127 24.00 9.84 -8.83
N GLY A 1128 22.71 10.00 -8.56
CA GLY A 1128 21.65 9.53 -9.46
C GLY A 1128 21.65 10.29 -10.78
N ASN A 1129 21.26 9.64 -11.87
CA ASN A 1129 21.05 10.31 -13.15
C ASN A 1129 19.68 11.03 -13.17
N GLY A 1130 19.61 12.12 -13.91
CA GLY A 1130 18.39 12.81 -14.27
C GLY A 1130 17.64 12.06 -15.37
N GLY A 1131 16.58 12.68 -15.88
CA GLY A 1131 15.72 12.14 -16.93
C GLY A 1131 15.56 13.11 -18.09
N ILE A 1132 15.06 12.60 -19.21
CA ILE A 1132 14.68 13.38 -20.40
C ILE A 1132 13.21 13.08 -20.66
N ARG A 1133 12.36 14.11 -20.58
CA ARG A 1133 10.91 13.99 -20.83
C ARG A 1133 10.53 14.84 -22.03
N ARG A 1134 9.85 14.24 -23.00
CA ARG A 1134 9.50 14.86 -24.30
C ARG A 1134 8.00 14.78 -24.53
N ILE A 1135 7.31 15.93 -24.58
CA ILE A 1135 5.86 15.99 -24.75
C ILE A 1135 5.52 16.81 -26.00
N ARG A 1136 4.88 16.17 -26.98
CA ARG A 1136 4.38 16.80 -28.20
C ARG A 1136 2.98 17.35 -27.98
N PHE A 1137 2.73 18.59 -28.39
CA PHE A 1137 1.43 19.25 -28.29
C PHE A 1137 0.60 19.00 -29.56
N LEU A 1138 -0.71 18.79 -29.40
CA LEU A 1138 -1.66 18.54 -30.49
C LEU A 1138 -2.68 19.67 -30.66
N GLU A 1139 -2.71 20.62 -29.73
CA GLU A 1139 -3.51 21.84 -29.75
C GLU A 1139 -2.66 23.04 -29.31
N ASP A 1140 -3.15 24.25 -29.59
CA ASP A 1140 -2.53 25.48 -29.08
C ASP A 1140 -2.65 25.54 -27.54
N MET A 1141 -1.51 25.71 -26.88
CA MET A 1141 -1.40 25.75 -25.43
C MET A 1141 -0.30 26.70 -24.96
N THR A 1142 -0.47 27.23 -23.74
CA THR A 1142 0.64 27.83 -22.99
C THR A 1142 1.28 26.74 -22.15
N ALA A 1143 2.60 26.60 -22.20
CA ALA A 1143 3.35 25.82 -21.22
C ALA A 1143 4.28 26.72 -20.42
N ALA A 1144 4.47 26.40 -19.14
CA ALA A 1144 5.38 27.08 -18.25
C ALA A 1144 6.23 26.08 -17.48
N ILE A 1145 7.44 26.50 -17.14
CA ILE A 1145 8.40 25.73 -16.35
C ILE A 1145 8.91 26.60 -15.21
N LEU A 1146 8.85 26.07 -14.00
CA LEU A 1146 9.58 26.54 -12.83
C LEU A 1146 10.62 25.48 -12.49
N SER A 1147 11.88 25.85 -12.54
CA SER A 1147 13.00 24.95 -12.32
C SER A 1147 14.24 25.67 -11.79
N ASN A 1148 15.20 24.90 -11.29
CA ASN A 1148 16.51 25.39 -10.84
C ASN A 1148 17.61 24.43 -11.31
N ASN A 1149 18.86 24.69 -10.92
CA ASN A 1149 20.02 23.88 -11.27
C ASN A 1149 20.23 23.72 -12.81
N ARG A 1150 19.95 24.80 -13.54
CA ARG A 1150 20.25 25.02 -14.96
C ARG A 1150 21.54 25.82 -15.14
N LEU A 1151 21.91 26.65 -14.16
CA LEU A 1151 23.15 27.43 -14.12
C LEU A 1151 24.11 26.94 -13.02
N HIS A 1152 23.58 26.42 -11.91
CA HIS A 1152 24.37 25.87 -10.81
C HIS A 1152 24.21 24.35 -10.70
N ALA A 1153 25.33 23.62 -10.80
CA ALA A 1153 25.33 22.16 -10.72
C ALA A 1153 25.04 21.65 -9.29
N PRO A 1154 24.26 20.56 -9.10
CA PRO A 1154 24.09 19.92 -7.80
C PRO A 1154 25.42 19.43 -7.23
N PHE A 1155 25.83 19.96 -6.07
CA PHE A 1155 27.16 19.71 -5.50
C PHE A 1155 27.39 18.25 -5.07
N GLY A 1156 28.63 17.78 -5.18
CA GLY A 1156 29.09 16.51 -4.61
C GLY A 1156 29.61 16.67 -3.17
N LEU A 1157 29.82 15.56 -2.48
CA LEU A 1157 30.25 15.53 -1.07
C LEU A 1157 31.56 14.74 -0.89
N ALA A 1158 32.41 15.20 0.04
CA ALA A 1158 33.65 14.52 0.44
C ALA A 1158 34.56 14.07 -0.74
N GLY A 1159 34.73 14.94 -1.74
CA GLY A 1159 35.54 14.67 -2.94
C GLY A 1159 34.77 14.08 -4.12
N GLY A 1160 33.47 13.81 -3.97
CA GLY A 1160 32.59 13.52 -5.10
C GLY A 1160 32.36 14.76 -5.99
N ALA A 1161 32.22 14.53 -7.28
CA ALA A 1161 31.95 15.55 -8.30
C ALA A 1161 30.47 15.95 -8.32
N PRO A 1162 30.16 17.18 -8.77
CA PRO A 1162 28.78 17.62 -8.94
C PRO A 1162 28.06 16.84 -10.05
N GLY A 1163 26.73 16.79 -9.97
CA GLY A 1163 25.87 16.28 -11.04
C GLY A 1163 25.80 17.25 -12.23
N ALA A 1164 25.33 16.77 -13.38
CA ALA A 1164 25.09 17.63 -14.53
C ALA A 1164 23.83 18.48 -14.33
N MET A 1165 23.87 19.70 -14.88
CA MET A 1165 22.74 20.63 -14.89
C MET A 1165 21.62 20.13 -15.81
N GLY A 1166 20.40 20.59 -15.52
CA GLY A 1166 19.23 20.39 -16.37
C GLY A 1166 19.19 21.36 -17.55
N ARG A 1167 18.21 21.20 -18.45
CA ARG A 1167 17.92 22.09 -19.59
C ARG A 1167 16.44 22.03 -19.95
N ASN A 1168 15.89 23.12 -20.45
CA ASN A 1168 14.51 23.22 -20.93
C ASN A 1168 14.52 23.81 -22.34
N TYR A 1169 13.79 23.24 -23.29
CA TYR A 1169 13.70 23.79 -24.65
C TYR A 1169 12.44 23.31 -25.38
N VAL A 1170 12.05 24.06 -26.41
CA VAL A 1170 10.99 23.67 -27.35
C VAL A 1170 11.62 23.31 -28.69
N GLU A 1171 11.33 22.10 -29.18
CA GLU A 1171 11.56 21.75 -30.58
C GLU A 1171 10.31 22.15 -31.37
N ARG A 1172 10.45 23.17 -32.20
CA ARG A 1172 9.37 23.68 -33.04
C ARG A 1172 9.07 22.69 -34.17
N ALA A 1173 7.83 22.71 -34.65
CA ALA A 1173 7.39 21.84 -35.75
C ALA A 1173 8.21 22.00 -37.05
N ASP A 1174 8.86 23.17 -37.25
CA ASP A 1174 9.75 23.44 -38.38
C ASP A 1174 11.20 22.91 -38.19
N GLY A 1175 11.49 22.31 -37.03
CA GLY A 1175 12.79 21.77 -36.65
C GLY A 1175 13.72 22.76 -35.95
N SER A 1176 13.31 24.01 -35.75
CA SER A 1176 14.06 24.97 -34.93
C SER A 1176 13.96 24.63 -33.44
N VAL A 1177 14.96 25.05 -32.65
CA VAL A 1177 15.00 24.82 -31.20
C VAL A 1177 15.03 26.17 -30.49
N GLU A 1178 14.11 26.35 -29.55
CA GLU A 1178 14.03 27.51 -28.67
C GLU A 1178 14.45 27.10 -27.26
N GLU A 1179 15.61 27.58 -26.81
CA GLU A 1179 16.08 27.35 -25.44
C GLU A 1179 15.26 28.20 -24.45
N LEU A 1180 14.85 27.59 -23.35
CA LEU A 1180 14.11 28.23 -22.28
C LEU A 1180 14.95 28.34 -21.01
N GLY A 1181 14.69 29.40 -20.25
CA GLY A 1181 15.31 29.63 -18.95
C GLY A 1181 14.88 28.64 -17.85
N PRO A 1182 15.40 28.82 -16.62
CA PRO A 1182 14.97 28.05 -15.44
C PRO A 1182 13.51 28.38 -15.03
N GLN A 1183 13.08 29.63 -15.23
CA GLN A 1183 11.71 30.11 -15.04
C GLN A 1183 11.25 30.73 -16.37
N ASP A 1184 10.39 30.04 -17.11
CA ASP A 1184 10.03 30.50 -18.46
C ASP A 1184 8.67 29.96 -18.92
N SER A 1185 8.15 30.53 -20.01
CA SER A 1185 6.92 30.06 -20.66
C SER A 1185 7.03 30.15 -22.17
N ALA A 1186 6.31 29.27 -22.86
CA ALA A 1186 6.20 29.27 -24.30
C ALA A 1186 4.74 29.12 -24.73
N GLN A 1187 4.42 29.68 -25.90
CA GLN A 1187 3.23 29.29 -26.66
C GLN A 1187 3.60 28.10 -27.54
N LEU A 1188 2.82 27.03 -27.46
CA LEU A 1188 3.05 25.77 -28.15
C LEU A 1188 1.96 25.60 -29.19
N HIS A 1189 2.37 25.24 -30.40
CA HIS A 1189 1.47 24.92 -31.51
C HIS A 1189 1.39 23.41 -31.74
N PRO A 1190 0.35 22.92 -32.44
CA PRO A 1190 0.28 21.53 -32.84
C PRO A 1190 1.55 21.09 -33.58
N GLY A 1191 2.22 20.07 -33.06
CA GLY A 1191 3.48 19.56 -33.59
C GLY A 1191 4.72 20.02 -32.83
N ASP A 1192 4.66 21.05 -32.01
CA ASP A 1192 5.79 21.44 -31.15
C ASP A 1192 6.03 20.39 -30.05
N VAL A 1193 7.28 20.23 -29.61
CA VAL A 1193 7.68 19.32 -28.52
C VAL A 1193 8.37 20.10 -27.42
N PHE A 1194 7.82 20.06 -26.21
CA PHE A 1194 8.49 20.59 -25.02
C PHE A 1194 9.38 19.51 -24.42
N VAL A 1195 10.65 19.85 -24.17
CA VAL A 1195 11.65 18.91 -23.64
C VAL A 1195 12.22 19.43 -22.33
N VAL A 1196 12.20 18.56 -21.32
CA VAL A 1196 12.84 18.79 -20.02
C VAL A 1196 13.93 17.75 -19.81
N GLU A 1197 15.18 18.22 -19.72
CA GLU A 1197 16.30 17.44 -19.18
C GLU A 1197 16.45 17.78 -17.69
N THR A 1198 16.19 16.84 -16.80
CA THR A 1198 16.32 17.07 -15.36
C THR A 1198 17.78 16.92 -14.88
N PRO A 1199 18.18 17.61 -13.79
CA PRO A 1199 19.54 17.51 -13.26
C PRO A 1199 19.86 16.12 -12.70
N GLY A 1200 21.15 15.76 -12.69
CA GLY A 1200 21.65 14.63 -11.90
C GLY A 1200 21.87 14.99 -10.43
N GLY A 1201 22.15 14.00 -9.59
CA GLY A 1201 22.59 14.21 -8.21
C GLY A 1201 24.10 14.27 -8.08
N GLY A 1202 24.63 14.85 -7.01
CA GLY A 1202 26.05 14.87 -6.69
C GLY A 1202 26.61 13.52 -6.23
N GLY A 1203 27.88 13.24 -6.54
CA GLY A 1203 28.59 12.04 -6.10
C GLY A 1203 29.15 12.15 -4.68
N TYR A 1204 29.59 11.02 -4.11
CA TYR A 1204 30.20 10.94 -2.79
C TYR A 1204 31.52 10.16 -2.81
N GLY A 1205 32.54 10.71 -2.15
CA GLY A 1205 33.88 10.12 -2.03
C GLY A 1205 34.74 10.29 -3.29
N ALA A 1206 36.06 10.46 -3.10
CA ALA A 1206 37.02 10.49 -4.20
C ALA A 1206 37.15 9.11 -4.87
N ARG A 1207 37.33 9.09 -6.19
CA ARG A 1207 37.53 7.87 -6.99
C ARG A 1207 38.94 7.29 -6.86
#